data_AF-A0A3M5WER2-F1
#
_entry.id   AF-A0A3M5WER2-F1
#
_cell.length_a   1.000
_cell.length_b   1.000
_cell.length_c   1.000
_cell.angle_alpha   90.00
_cell.angle_beta   90.00
_cell.angle_gamma   90.00
#
_symmetry.space_group_name_H-M   'P 1'
#
loop_
_entity.id
_entity.type
_entity.pdbx_description
1 polymer ?
#
loop_
_entity_poly.entity_id
_entity_poly.type
_entity_poly.pdbx_seq_one_letter_code
_entity_poly.pdbx_strand_id
1 'polypeptide(L)'
;MLNPKIINQYKNKKVDAASTMTDISGKNILMGFWHNWPSESGQGYQQGMFEEMALTGIHEAYNVVAVAFMKGSGIPTFKPYNLSDEAFRAEVAALNAQGRAVLISLGGADAHIELHAGQEEALAYEIIRLVEVYGFDGLDIDLEQTAITFADNRTVLPTALRMVREHYNTEGKHFIISMAPEFPYLRASKKLPVLKEITTYFPFLKDFVTFLESLTSGGAYLAYINALEDIYDFIAPQYYNQGGDGIWVDEANNGIGQYLRQDDDTVKKEFLYYLTDSLIHGTRGFTKIPANRLAIGLPTNNDAAATGYVINPDDVKYALDKLQDDGNPIRGLMTWSVNWDNGISKDDHAYNWEFAKRYSYLTGGETPEPGKPTVPADLRSIEQTPTSVKLVWSLSVGVPPVLRYELRRDNSVSLFADSPSYDDIGLQPGTTYSYQVRAIDIMGNTSAFSAAISVSTQAESGGGEKPTTPVLSLSGVTDKSVSLKWTLSSSDIENGIDKYQIGRDGWPIAAVLADQPPEYTDTGLTAGKKYTYYVVAKDTQSQWSEVSNLLEVSTDPAPEKPSVPVDFRSTARTTTSLTLDWSVSANANGPYHYELFRNDISIGTDKVPPFVDEGLWQSRLYGYRIIATDGLGNSSERSEELLATTDSQPSVDRPSPPQNLRHTGSTTTSISLAWDEPASHGGLASYQIHTFNAPTVYVGSTVLAYTVEGLSPGKNYQHLVGARDANAELSGPSNVVQASTSAALPEWKTDTDYAKGDKVMHAGASYICLNPHHSQIDWYPGSAPTLWAPLTEQAGGRGFRDWPKEWQ
;
A
#
# COMPACT_ATOMS: atom_id res chain seq x y z
N MET A 1 2.78 26.58 -37.36
CA MET A 1 2.45 27.75 -36.53
C MET A 1 1.01 28.14 -36.84
N LEU A 2 0.19 28.31 -35.80
CA LEU A 2 -1.21 28.73 -35.93
C LEU A 2 -1.31 30.12 -36.58
N ASN A 3 -2.40 30.38 -37.30
CA ASN A 3 -2.61 31.62 -38.02
C ASN A 3 -2.88 32.79 -37.05
N PRO A 4 -1.99 33.80 -36.96
CA PRO A 4 -2.15 34.90 -36.02
C PRO A 4 -3.42 35.74 -36.28
N LYS A 5 -3.93 35.76 -37.53
CA LYS A 5 -5.16 36.47 -37.87
C LYS A 5 -6.40 35.83 -37.25
N ILE A 6 -6.39 34.51 -37.04
CA ILE A 6 -7.49 33.79 -36.38
C ILE A 6 -7.40 34.03 -34.88
N ILE A 7 -6.23 33.86 -34.28
CA ILE A 7 -5.99 34.09 -32.84
C ILE A 7 -6.38 35.52 -32.43
N ASN A 8 -6.01 36.52 -33.23
CA ASN A 8 -6.34 37.92 -32.94
C ASN A 8 -7.85 38.22 -32.91
N GLN A 9 -8.71 37.32 -33.40
CA GLN A 9 -10.17 37.46 -33.28
C GLN A 9 -10.65 37.15 -31.86
N TYR A 10 -9.93 36.30 -31.14
CA TYR A 10 -10.27 35.87 -29.78
C TYR A 10 -9.58 36.70 -28.71
N LYS A 11 -8.45 37.35 -29.04
CA LYS A 11 -7.65 38.10 -28.08
C LYS A 11 -8.49 39.05 -27.23
N ASN A 12 -8.38 38.88 -25.92
CA ASN A 12 -9.05 39.77 -25.00
C ASN A 12 -8.43 41.16 -25.06
N LYS A 13 -9.28 42.19 -25.18
CA LYS A 13 -8.81 43.60 -25.19
C LYS A 13 -8.59 44.14 -23.79
N LYS A 14 -9.17 43.50 -22.77
CA LYS A 14 -9.00 43.86 -21.37
C LYS A 14 -7.80 43.07 -20.83
N VAL A 15 -6.80 43.80 -20.35
CA VAL A 15 -5.65 43.22 -19.65
C VAL A 15 -5.98 43.20 -18.16
N ASP A 16 -6.06 42.01 -17.57
CA ASP A 16 -6.27 41.76 -16.14
C ASP A 16 -5.39 40.59 -15.65
N ALA A 17 -5.52 40.19 -14.39
CA ALA A 17 -4.70 39.11 -13.83
C ALA A 17 -4.84 37.80 -14.63
N ALA A 18 -6.05 37.53 -15.14
CA ALA A 18 -6.37 36.42 -16.06
C ALA A 18 -5.71 36.53 -17.45
N SER A 19 -4.90 37.55 -17.72
CA SER A 19 -4.12 37.66 -18.96
C SER A 19 -2.70 37.12 -18.82
N THR A 20 -2.20 36.86 -17.60
CA THR A 20 -0.75 36.68 -17.33
C THR A 20 -0.27 35.24 -17.23
N MET A 21 -1.16 34.26 -17.04
CA MET A 21 -0.87 32.86 -16.69
C MET A 21 -0.09 32.72 -15.37
N THR A 22 -0.74 32.17 -14.36
CA THR A 22 -0.17 32.00 -13.02
C THR A 22 0.96 30.98 -13.03
N ASP A 23 2.16 31.37 -12.61
CA ASP A 23 3.29 30.47 -12.50
C ASP A 23 3.23 29.61 -11.23
N ILE A 24 3.25 28.29 -11.46
CA ILE A 24 3.30 27.27 -10.41
C ILE A 24 4.72 26.70 -10.23
N SER A 25 5.70 27.06 -11.06
CA SER A 25 7.05 26.51 -11.05
C SER A 25 7.70 26.60 -9.66
N GLY A 26 8.35 25.52 -9.23
CA GLY A 26 9.02 25.46 -7.91
C GLY A 26 8.10 25.44 -6.69
N LYS A 27 6.77 25.54 -6.84
CA LYS A 27 5.79 25.46 -5.74
C LYS A 27 5.15 24.07 -5.67
N ASN A 28 4.90 23.59 -4.46
CA ASN A 28 4.00 22.45 -4.28
C ASN A 28 2.56 22.83 -4.68
N ILE A 29 1.77 21.83 -5.04
CA ILE A 29 0.37 22.03 -5.44
C ILE A 29 -0.60 21.35 -4.47
N LEU A 30 -1.73 22.02 -4.26
CA LEU A 30 -2.97 21.42 -3.78
C LEU A 30 -4.01 21.72 -4.86
N MET A 31 -4.22 20.74 -5.72
CA MET A 31 -5.14 20.84 -6.86
C MET A 31 -6.53 20.37 -6.46
N GLY A 32 -7.57 21.07 -6.89
CA GLY A 32 -8.97 20.64 -6.67
C GLY A 32 -9.84 20.85 -7.91
N PHE A 33 -10.68 19.88 -8.23
CA PHE A 33 -11.67 20.01 -9.30
C PHE A 33 -12.87 20.87 -8.85
N TRP A 34 -13.37 21.74 -9.72
CA TRP A 34 -14.58 22.56 -9.50
C TRP A 34 -15.67 22.22 -10.52
N HIS A 35 -16.90 22.01 -10.07
CA HIS A 35 -18.02 21.52 -10.86
C HIS A 35 -18.74 22.64 -11.61
N ASN A 36 -18.83 22.52 -12.94
CA ASN A 36 -19.60 23.42 -13.80
C ASN A 36 -21.02 22.87 -14.11
N TRP A 37 -21.73 22.41 -13.09
CA TRP A 37 -23.12 21.93 -13.18
C TRP A 37 -23.80 22.07 -11.81
N PRO A 38 -25.15 22.15 -11.77
CA PRO A 38 -25.87 22.27 -10.51
C PRO A 38 -25.79 20.98 -9.68
N SER A 39 -25.99 21.11 -8.37
CA SER A 39 -26.01 19.99 -7.43
C SER A 39 -27.37 19.29 -7.45
N GLU A 40 -27.37 17.95 -7.45
CA GLU A 40 -28.57 17.13 -7.38
C GLU A 40 -28.63 16.31 -6.08
N SER A 41 -29.85 16.07 -5.58
CA SER A 41 -30.07 15.32 -4.34
C SER A 41 -29.63 13.86 -4.49
N GLY A 42 -28.81 13.37 -3.56
CA GLY A 42 -28.38 11.96 -3.52
C GLY A 42 -27.31 11.58 -4.54
N GLN A 43 -26.69 12.56 -5.22
CA GLN A 43 -25.68 12.31 -6.27
C GLN A 43 -24.34 11.80 -5.73
N GLY A 44 -24.06 11.98 -4.44
CA GLY A 44 -22.85 11.45 -3.81
C GLY A 44 -22.87 9.93 -3.68
N TYR A 45 -21.69 9.32 -3.61
CA TYR A 45 -21.59 7.86 -3.44
C TYR A 45 -22.24 7.35 -2.14
N GLN A 46 -22.34 8.19 -1.11
CA GLN A 46 -23.08 7.93 0.14
C GLN A 46 -24.38 8.74 0.23
N GLN A 47 -24.89 9.20 -0.91
CA GLN A 47 -26.12 9.99 -1.07
C GLN A 47 -26.07 11.40 -0.48
N GLY A 48 -24.87 11.96 -0.28
CA GLY A 48 -24.69 13.38 0.04
C GLY A 48 -24.88 14.31 -1.17
N MET A 49 -24.66 15.60 -0.93
CA MET A 49 -24.75 16.67 -1.93
C MET A 49 -23.51 17.55 -1.88
N PHE A 50 -22.92 17.86 -3.04
CA PHE A 50 -21.84 18.84 -3.11
C PHE A 50 -22.39 20.28 -3.04
N GLU A 51 -21.55 21.22 -2.64
CA GLU A 51 -21.90 22.64 -2.59
C GLU A 51 -21.75 23.31 -3.97
N GLU A 52 -22.79 24.02 -4.42
CA GLU A 52 -22.67 24.94 -5.56
C GLU A 52 -22.00 26.23 -5.09
N MET A 53 -20.87 26.59 -5.70
CA MET A 53 -20.11 27.77 -5.28
C MET A 53 -19.48 28.49 -6.47
N ALA A 54 -19.28 29.80 -6.34
CA ALA A 54 -18.42 30.57 -7.23
C ALA A 54 -16.95 30.10 -7.11
N LEU A 55 -16.12 30.33 -8.14
CA LEU A 55 -14.67 30.05 -8.06
C LEU A 55 -14.02 30.83 -6.92
N THR A 56 -14.49 32.06 -6.68
CA THR A 56 -14.03 32.91 -5.56
C THR A 56 -14.42 32.38 -4.18
N GLY A 57 -15.36 31.43 -4.09
CA GLY A 57 -15.71 30.72 -2.87
C GLY A 57 -14.79 29.54 -2.53
N ILE A 58 -13.90 29.14 -3.45
CA ILE A 58 -12.98 28.02 -3.24
C ILE A 58 -11.92 28.40 -2.19
N HIS A 59 -11.77 27.55 -1.18
CA HIS A 59 -10.77 27.69 -0.12
C HIS A 59 -9.36 28.01 -0.66
N GLU A 60 -8.70 28.99 -0.03
CA GLU A 60 -7.45 29.59 -0.54
C GLU A 60 -6.27 28.62 -0.62
N ALA A 61 -6.30 27.55 0.18
CA ALA A 61 -5.31 26.48 0.14
C ALA A 61 -5.18 25.82 -1.25
N TYR A 62 -6.27 25.77 -2.03
CA TYR A 62 -6.25 25.24 -3.39
C TYR A 62 -5.60 26.25 -4.34
N ASN A 63 -4.30 26.06 -4.60
CA ASN A 63 -3.51 26.92 -5.47
C ASN A 63 -3.55 26.50 -6.96
N VAL A 64 -4.16 25.36 -7.26
CA VAL A 64 -4.54 24.95 -8.63
C VAL A 64 -6.00 24.50 -8.61
N VAL A 65 -6.83 25.06 -9.49
CA VAL A 65 -8.24 24.71 -9.61
C VAL A 65 -8.50 24.19 -11.01
N ALA A 66 -9.04 22.98 -11.16
CA ALA A 66 -9.42 22.43 -12.47
C ALA A 66 -10.93 22.53 -12.67
N VAL A 67 -11.36 23.29 -13.67
CA VAL A 67 -12.78 23.48 -13.99
C VAL A 67 -13.28 22.27 -14.81
N ALA A 68 -14.23 21.54 -14.25
CA ALA A 68 -14.82 20.35 -14.81
C ALA A 68 -16.14 20.69 -15.53
N PHE A 69 -16.34 20.47 -16.83
CA PHE A 69 -15.40 19.97 -17.84
C PHE A 69 -15.59 20.69 -19.19
N MET A 70 -14.55 20.72 -20.00
CA MET A 70 -14.60 20.90 -21.45
C MET A 70 -15.01 19.56 -22.10
N LYS A 71 -16.13 19.56 -22.84
CA LYS A 71 -16.73 18.35 -23.43
C LYS A 71 -17.58 18.67 -24.66
N GLY A 72 -18.18 17.64 -25.28
CA GLY A 72 -19.12 17.79 -26.39
C GLY A 72 -18.63 17.12 -27.68
N SER A 73 -19.55 16.94 -28.64
CA SER A 73 -19.27 16.31 -29.93
C SER A 73 -18.54 17.24 -30.90
N GLY A 74 -17.65 16.69 -31.73
CA GLY A 74 -16.80 17.46 -32.62
C GLY A 74 -15.58 18.04 -31.89
N ILE A 75 -15.40 19.37 -31.94
CA ILE A 75 -14.36 20.04 -31.15
C ILE A 75 -14.94 20.31 -29.75
N PRO A 76 -14.41 19.67 -28.67
CA PRO A 76 -14.89 19.91 -27.32
C PRO A 76 -14.79 21.38 -26.95
N THR A 77 -15.74 21.87 -26.16
CA THR A 77 -15.80 23.28 -25.75
C THR A 77 -16.25 23.40 -24.30
N PHE A 78 -16.21 24.61 -23.76
CA PHE A 78 -16.64 24.93 -22.41
C PHE A 78 -17.48 26.20 -22.40
N LYS A 79 -18.47 26.21 -21.50
CA LYS A 79 -19.23 27.40 -21.15
C LYS A 79 -19.67 27.33 -19.68
N PRO A 80 -19.55 28.41 -18.90
CA PRO A 80 -20.05 28.44 -17.53
C PRO A 80 -21.55 28.15 -17.47
N TYR A 81 -21.99 27.27 -16.57
CA TYR A 81 -23.39 26.84 -16.52
C TYR A 81 -24.34 27.92 -15.99
N ASN A 82 -23.86 28.76 -15.07
CA ASN A 82 -24.67 29.76 -14.35
C ASN A 82 -24.08 31.19 -14.37
N LEU A 83 -23.00 31.45 -15.11
CA LEU A 83 -22.34 32.76 -15.19
C LEU A 83 -22.22 33.26 -16.64
N SER A 84 -22.15 34.58 -16.81
CA SER A 84 -21.72 35.16 -18.09
C SER A 84 -20.22 34.98 -18.29
N ASP A 85 -19.76 35.08 -19.53
CA ASP A 85 -18.33 34.95 -19.84
C ASP A 85 -17.49 36.00 -19.10
N GLU A 86 -17.97 37.24 -19.00
CA GLU A 86 -17.29 38.32 -18.29
C GLU A 86 -17.26 38.09 -16.77
N ALA A 87 -18.34 37.56 -16.20
CA ALA A 87 -18.41 37.27 -14.77
C ALA A 87 -17.46 36.13 -14.40
N PHE A 88 -17.47 35.04 -15.18
CA PHE A 88 -16.57 33.92 -14.97
C PHE A 88 -15.10 34.34 -15.12
N ARG A 89 -14.76 35.12 -16.16
CA ARG A 89 -13.40 35.67 -16.31
C ARG A 89 -12.98 36.51 -15.12
N ALA A 90 -13.89 37.33 -14.58
CA ALA A 90 -13.59 38.15 -13.41
C ALA A 90 -13.26 37.29 -12.17
N GLU A 91 -13.91 36.14 -12.00
CA GLU A 91 -13.58 35.21 -10.93
C GLU A 91 -12.23 34.52 -11.16
N VAL A 92 -11.92 34.08 -12.38
CA VAL A 92 -10.60 33.54 -12.74
C VAL A 92 -9.50 34.58 -12.46
N ALA A 93 -9.72 35.84 -12.87
CA ALA A 93 -8.80 36.93 -12.59
C ALA A 93 -8.58 37.17 -11.09
N ALA A 94 -9.63 37.01 -10.27
CA ALA A 94 -9.51 37.11 -8.82
C ALA A 94 -8.63 36.01 -8.23
N LEU A 95 -8.76 34.77 -8.72
CA LEU A 95 -7.90 33.64 -8.32
C LEU A 95 -6.46 33.85 -8.78
N ASN A 96 -6.24 34.27 -10.03
CA ASN A 96 -4.89 34.54 -10.53
C ASN A 96 -4.20 35.69 -9.79
N ALA A 97 -4.94 36.71 -9.36
CA ALA A 97 -4.39 37.78 -8.52
C ALA A 97 -3.90 37.29 -7.15
N GLN A 98 -4.41 36.14 -6.69
CA GLN A 98 -3.95 35.44 -5.47
C GLN A 98 -2.79 34.46 -5.77
N GLY A 99 -2.32 34.38 -7.02
CA GLY A 99 -1.31 33.42 -7.43
C GLY A 99 -1.84 31.98 -7.52
N ARG A 100 -3.15 31.80 -7.75
CA ARG A 100 -3.80 30.50 -7.92
C ARG A 100 -4.10 30.27 -9.39
N ALA A 101 -3.66 29.14 -9.92
CA ALA A 101 -3.90 28.76 -11.31
C ALA A 101 -5.29 28.14 -11.47
N VAL A 102 -5.96 28.44 -12.58
CA VAL A 102 -7.25 27.88 -13.00
C VAL A 102 -7.08 27.19 -14.34
N LEU A 103 -7.21 25.87 -14.35
CA LEU A 103 -7.12 25.02 -15.53
C LEU A 103 -8.53 24.71 -16.04
N ILE A 104 -8.66 24.45 -17.34
CA ILE A 104 -9.85 23.77 -17.89
C ILE A 104 -9.56 22.27 -17.96
N SER A 105 -10.41 21.42 -17.41
CA SER A 105 -10.24 19.96 -17.53
C SER A 105 -11.04 19.43 -18.71
N LEU A 106 -10.37 18.71 -19.62
CA LEU A 106 -10.93 18.08 -20.80
C LEU A 106 -11.27 16.61 -20.47
N GLY A 107 -12.56 16.28 -20.42
CA GLY A 107 -13.00 14.92 -20.14
C GLY A 107 -14.20 14.84 -19.20
N GLY A 108 -14.11 13.89 -18.26
CA GLY A 108 -15.17 13.48 -17.36
C GLY A 108 -16.17 12.47 -17.96
N ALA A 109 -16.95 11.84 -17.08
CA ALA A 109 -17.99 10.89 -17.45
C ALA A 109 -18.93 11.44 -18.52
N ASP A 110 -19.25 10.61 -19.51
CA ASP A 110 -20.12 10.92 -20.66
C ASP A 110 -19.67 12.10 -21.54
N ALA A 111 -18.38 12.48 -21.53
CA ALA A 111 -17.88 13.59 -22.35
C ALA A 111 -17.91 13.31 -23.87
N HIS A 112 -17.94 12.03 -24.27
CA HIS A 112 -17.96 11.55 -25.66
C HIS A 112 -16.97 12.28 -26.58
N ILE A 113 -15.73 12.48 -26.10
CA ILE A 113 -14.69 13.17 -26.85
C ILE A 113 -14.23 12.29 -28.00
N GLU A 114 -14.50 12.72 -29.23
CA GLU A 114 -14.16 12.04 -30.47
C GLU A 114 -13.48 13.03 -31.42
N LEU A 115 -12.16 13.12 -31.32
CA LEU A 115 -11.32 13.93 -32.20
C LEU A 115 -10.83 13.10 -33.37
N HIS A 116 -10.84 13.67 -34.56
CA HIS A 116 -10.39 13.06 -35.81
C HIS A 116 -9.17 13.80 -36.36
N ALA A 117 -8.27 13.06 -37.03
CA ALA A 117 -7.11 13.63 -37.70
C ALA A 117 -7.52 14.80 -38.63
N GLY A 118 -6.76 15.89 -38.56
CA GLY A 118 -7.09 17.16 -39.21
C GLY A 118 -7.82 18.17 -38.32
N GLN A 119 -8.23 17.78 -37.10
CA GLN A 119 -8.85 18.68 -36.11
C GLN A 119 -7.84 19.32 -35.14
N GLU A 120 -6.54 19.10 -35.30
CA GLU A 120 -5.50 19.57 -34.39
C GLU A 120 -5.51 21.10 -34.25
N GLU A 121 -5.55 21.83 -35.38
CA GLU A 121 -5.60 23.28 -35.35
C GLU A 121 -6.94 23.79 -34.80
N ALA A 122 -8.05 23.14 -35.15
CA ALA A 122 -9.38 23.54 -34.70
C ALA A 122 -9.50 23.43 -33.17
N LEU A 123 -8.98 22.34 -32.59
CA LEU A 123 -8.88 22.17 -31.15
C LEU A 123 -7.94 23.19 -30.52
N ALA A 124 -6.77 23.44 -31.12
CA ALA A 124 -5.83 24.44 -30.60
C ALA A 124 -6.43 25.86 -30.60
N TYR A 125 -7.16 26.26 -31.65
CA TYR A 125 -7.87 27.54 -31.68
C TYR A 125 -8.97 27.61 -30.62
N GLU A 126 -9.70 26.53 -30.38
CA GLU A 126 -10.73 26.50 -29.34
C GLU A 126 -10.12 26.63 -27.94
N ILE A 127 -9.02 25.92 -27.64
CA ILE A 127 -8.30 26.06 -26.37
C ILE A 127 -7.83 27.51 -26.19
N ILE A 128 -7.21 28.11 -27.21
CA ILE A 128 -6.78 29.52 -27.17
C ILE A 128 -7.98 30.45 -26.96
N ARG A 129 -9.11 30.20 -27.63
CA ARG A 129 -10.34 30.98 -27.42
C ARG A 129 -10.80 30.89 -25.96
N LEU A 130 -10.82 29.70 -25.36
CA LEU A 130 -11.20 29.51 -23.96
C LEU A 130 -10.26 30.26 -23.01
N VAL A 131 -8.95 30.23 -23.26
CA VAL A 131 -7.97 31.02 -22.49
C VAL A 131 -8.23 32.53 -22.62
N GLU A 132 -8.43 33.03 -23.84
CA GLU A 132 -8.66 34.47 -24.05
C GLU A 132 -10.02 34.95 -23.51
N VAL A 133 -11.06 34.11 -23.59
CA VAL A 133 -12.40 34.45 -23.07
C VAL A 133 -12.43 34.34 -21.55
N TYR A 134 -12.04 33.19 -20.99
CA TYR A 134 -12.25 32.88 -19.58
C TYR A 134 -11.01 33.10 -18.69
N GLY A 135 -9.80 33.12 -19.26
CA GLY A 135 -8.58 33.36 -18.50
C GLY A 135 -7.86 32.12 -17.99
N PHE A 136 -8.15 30.93 -18.54
CA PHE A 136 -7.50 29.70 -18.09
C PHE A 136 -5.97 29.76 -18.22
N ASP A 137 -5.28 29.25 -17.21
CA ASP A 137 -3.81 29.18 -17.14
C ASP A 137 -3.25 27.92 -17.81
N GLY A 138 -4.12 26.95 -18.13
CA GLY A 138 -3.72 25.66 -18.66
C GLY A 138 -4.89 24.71 -18.91
N LEU A 139 -4.55 23.47 -19.27
CA LEU A 139 -5.50 22.38 -19.50
C LEU A 139 -5.07 21.12 -18.76
N ASP A 140 -6.06 20.46 -18.16
CA ASP A 140 -5.94 19.14 -17.55
C ASP A 140 -6.57 18.07 -18.46
N ILE A 141 -5.91 16.92 -18.61
CA ILE A 141 -6.42 15.78 -19.39
C ILE A 141 -7.04 14.76 -18.43
N ASP A 142 -8.37 14.70 -18.39
CA ASP A 142 -9.15 13.78 -17.55
C ASP A 142 -10.02 12.85 -18.41
N LEU A 143 -9.37 12.16 -19.36
CA LEU A 143 -10.05 11.24 -20.26
C LEU A 143 -10.35 9.92 -19.56
N GLU A 144 -11.63 9.55 -19.53
CA GLU A 144 -12.10 8.29 -18.96
C GLU A 144 -12.22 7.17 -20.01
N GLN A 145 -11.96 5.93 -19.57
CA GLN A 145 -12.18 4.66 -20.27
C GLN A 145 -12.14 4.74 -21.81
N THR A 146 -13.31 4.78 -22.46
CA THR A 146 -13.43 4.68 -23.92
C THR A 146 -12.76 5.86 -24.63
N ALA A 147 -12.82 7.07 -24.06
CA ALA A 147 -12.24 8.29 -24.64
C ALA A 147 -10.71 8.23 -24.78
N ILE A 148 -10.03 7.43 -23.96
CA ILE A 148 -8.56 7.24 -24.00
C ILE A 148 -8.13 6.63 -25.35
N THR A 149 -8.98 5.79 -25.96
CA THR A 149 -8.67 5.08 -27.22
C THR A 149 -9.55 5.47 -28.39
N PHE A 150 -10.53 6.34 -28.17
CA PHE A 150 -11.53 6.68 -29.18
C PHE A 150 -10.96 7.57 -30.29
N ALA A 151 -11.38 7.29 -31.53
CA ALA A 151 -10.92 7.95 -32.76
C ALA A 151 -9.40 8.25 -32.77
N ASP A 152 -9.02 9.49 -33.05
CA ASP A 152 -7.64 9.96 -33.14
C ASP A 152 -7.24 10.79 -31.92
N ASN A 153 -7.95 10.68 -30.77
CA ASN A 153 -7.67 11.47 -29.57
C ASN A 153 -6.19 11.42 -29.14
N ARG A 154 -5.56 10.24 -29.26
CA ARG A 154 -4.15 10.00 -28.87
C ARG A 154 -3.13 10.77 -29.69
N THR A 155 -3.49 11.25 -30.87
CA THR A 155 -2.59 12.04 -31.74
C THR A 155 -3.03 13.49 -31.82
N VAL A 156 -4.35 13.73 -31.92
CA VAL A 156 -4.91 15.07 -32.10
C VAL A 156 -4.70 15.93 -30.86
N LEU A 157 -5.03 15.40 -29.67
CA LEU A 157 -4.93 16.16 -28.42
C LEU A 157 -3.48 16.56 -28.09
N PRO A 158 -2.49 15.65 -28.08
CA PRO A 158 -1.10 16.05 -27.86
C PRO A 158 -0.57 17.05 -28.89
N THR A 159 -0.96 16.90 -30.15
CA THR A 159 -0.54 17.81 -31.23
C THR A 159 -1.11 19.20 -31.03
N ALA A 160 -2.40 19.30 -30.69
CA ALA A 160 -3.05 20.58 -30.39
C ALA A 160 -2.42 21.26 -29.17
N LEU A 161 -2.18 20.51 -28.07
CA LEU A 161 -1.56 21.07 -26.86
C LEU A 161 -0.15 21.58 -27.10
N ARG A 162 0.64 20.91 -27.97
CA ARG A 162 1.94 21.44 -28.41
C ARG A 162 1.81 22.76 -29.15
N MET A 163 0.82 22.91 -30.04
CA MET A 163 0.56 24.17 -30.74
C MET A 163 0.18 25.30 -29.77
N VAL A 164 -0.67 25.00 -28.77
CA VAL A 164 -1.09 25.95 -27.73
C VAL A 164 0.10 26.36 -26.85
N ARG A 165 0.88 25.40 -26.37
CA ARG A 165 2.09 25.64 -25.56
C ARG A 165 3.08 26.53 -26.33
N GLU A 166 3.37 26.19 -27.58
CA GLU A 166 4.26 27.00 -28.43
C GLU A 166 3.72 28.42 -28.62
N HIS A 167 2.42 28.58 -28.87
CA HIS A 167 1.81 29.90 -28.99
C HIS A 167 2.05 30.76 -27.75
N TYR A 168 1.73 30.27 -26.56
CA TYR A 168 1.88 31.05 -25.32
C TYR A 168 3.35 31.26 -24.91
N ASN A 169 4.25 30.33 -25.26
CA ASN A 169 5.69 30.54 -25.12
C ASN A 169 6.16 31.76 -25.93
N THR A 170 5.62 31.99 -27.14
CA THR A 170 5.95 33.21 -27.91
C THR A 170 5.46 34.51 -27.27
N GLU A 171 4.50 34.43 -26.34
CA GLU A 171 4.03 35.57 -25.55
C GLU A 171 4.73 35.69 -24.18
N GLY A 172 5.71 34.82 -23.90
CA GLY A 172 6.37 34.77 -22.59
C GLY A 172 5.50 34.23 -21.46
N LYS A 173 4.45 33.46 -21.80
CA LYS A 173 3.52 32.83 -20.85
C LYS A 173 3.71 31.31 -20.85
N HIS A 174 3.38 30.67 -19.73
CA HIS A 174 3.53 29.23 -19.56
C HIS A 174 2.16 28.55 -19.39
N PHE A 175 1.64 27.96 -20.47
CA PHE A 175 0.33 27.29 -20.48
C PHE A 175 0.38 25.91 -19.81
N ILE A 176 -0.10 25.78 -18.59
CA ILE A 176 0.04 24.55 -17.79
C ILE A 176 -0.62 23.34 -18.49
N ILE A 177 0.04 22.19 -18.47
CA ILE A 177 -0.51 20.91 -18.97
C ILE A 177 -0.43 19.89 -17.84
N SER A 178 -1.58 19.41 -17.39
CA SER A 178 -1.69 18.32 -16.40
C SER A 178 -2.50 17.13 -16.93
N MET A 179 -2.49 16.03 -16.18
CA MET A 179 -3.20 14.80 -16.50
C MET A 179 -3.72 14.16 -15.21
N ALA A 180 -4.96 13.65 -15.22
CA ALA A 180 -5.58 12.98 -14.08
C ALA A 180 -5.98 11.51 -14.38
N PRO A 181 -5.05 10.62 -14.79
CA PRO A 181 -5.38 9.24 -15.13
C PRO A 181 -5.83 8.41 -13.92
N GLU A 182 -6.77 7.49 -14.11
CA GLU A 182 -6.94 6.36 -13.17
C GLU A 182 -5.61 5.58 -13.07
N PHE A 183 -5.14 5.30 -11.85
CA PHE A 183 -3.81 4.71 -11.67
C PHE A 183 -3.59 3.38 -12.41
N PRO A 184 -4.58 2.49 -12.63
CA PRO A 184 -4.38 1.26 -13.41
C PRO A 184 -3.94 1.51 -14.87
N TYR A 185 -4.27 2.67 -15.46
CA TYR A 185 -3.82 3.04 -16.81
C TYR A 185 -2.33 3.38 -16.90
N LEU A 186 -1.65 3.47 -15.77
CA LEU A 186 -0.22 3.75 -15.69
C LEU A 186 0.63 2.48 -15.59
N ARG A 187 0.03 1.29 -15.68
CA ARG A 187 0.78 0.03 -15.76
C ARG A 187 1.63 0.02 -17.04
N ALA A 188 2.92 -0.26 -16.94
CA ALA A 188 3.80 -0.36 -18.08
C ALA A 188 3.30 -1.46 -19.04
N SER A 189 3.25 -1.14 -20.34
CA SER A 189 2.93 -2.13 -21.36
C SER A 189 3.98 -3.24 -21.31
N LYS A 190 3.60 -4.44 -20.87
CA LYS A 190 4.41 -5.63 -21.13
C LYS A 190 4.48 -5.76 -22.64
N LYS A 191 5.62 -5.45 -23.25
CA LYS A 191 5.95 -5.99 -24.58
C LYS A 191 6.03 -7.50 -24.42
N LEU A 192 4.89 -8.16 -24.53
CA LEU A 192 4.81 -9.61 -24.72
C LEU A 192 5.35 -9.87 -26.13
N PRO A 193 6.52 -10.51 -26.29
CA PRO A 193 7.14 -10.70 -27.60
C PRO A 193 6.36 -11.66 -28.53
N VAL A 194 5.13 -12.07 -28.18
CA VAL A 194 4.48 -13.28 -28.73
C VAL A 194 3.06 -13.03 -29.27
N LEU A 195 2.51 -11.81 -29.21
CA LEU A 195 1.09 -11.59 -29.62
C LEU A 195 0.88 -11.51 -31.14
N LYS A 196 1.88 -11.07 -31.90
CA LYS A 196 1.81 -10.99 -33.38
C LYS A 196 1.87 -12.37 -34.04
N GLU A 197 2.53 -13.33 -33.40
CA GLU A 197 2.57 -14.72 -33.86
C GLU A 197 1.25 -15.44 -33.52
N ILE A 198 0.67 -15.25 -32.33
CA ILE A 198 -0.60 -15.89 -31.93
C ILE A 198 -1.75 -15.55 -32.90
N THR A 199 -1.87 -14.28 -33.33
CA THR A 199 -2.90 -13.86 -34.30
C THR A 199 -2.63 -14.33 -35.73
N THR A 200 -1.38 -14.65 -36.04
CA THR A 200 -0.97 -15.23 -37.34
C THR A 200 -1.31 -16.72 -37.43
N TYR A 201 -1.19 -17.46 -36.32
CA TYR A 201 -1.39 -18.91 -36.29
C TYR A 201 -2.75 -19.37 -35.71
N PHE A 202 -3.47 -18.50 -34.98
CA PHE A 202 -4.78 -18.80 -34.38
C PHE A 202 -5.79 -17.65 -34.62
N PRO A 203 -6.38 -17.55 -35.82
CA PRO A 203 -7.22 -16.42 -36.22
C PRO A 203 -8.48 -16.22 -35.37
N PHE A 204 -8.97 -17.30 -34.75
CA PHE A 204 -10.16 -17.28 -33.89
C PHE A 204 -9.88 -16.73 -32.48
N LEU A 205 -8.61 -16.62 -32.09
CA LEU A 205 -8.21 -15.93 -30.86
C LEU A 205 -8.10 -14.42 -31.07
N LYS A 206 -8.36 -13.89 -32.27
CA LYS A 206 -8.28 -12.45 -32.54
C LYS A 206 -9.13 -11.64 -31.55
N ASP A 207 -10.35 -12.08 -31.26
CA ASP A 207 -11.23 -11.37 -30.33
C ASP A 207 -10.79 -11.54 -28.88
N PHE A 208 -10.19 -12.68 -28.52
CA PHE A 208 -9.62 -12.92 -27.19
C PHE A 208 -8.29 -12.18 -26.96
N VAL A 209 -7.48 -12.03 -28.00
CA VAL A 209 -6.25 -11.22 -28.01
C VAL A 209 -6.61 -9.74 -28.01
N THR A 210 -7.63 -9.31 -28.77
CA THR A 210 -8.17 -7.95 -28.71
C THR A 210 -8.76 -7.67 -27.32
N PHE A 211 -9.40 -8.66 -26.70
CA PHE A 211 -9.88 -8.60 -25.32
C PHE A 211 -8.73 -8.53 -24.31
N LEU A 212 -7.67 -9.33 -24.45
CA LEU A 212 -6.47 -9.24 -23.60
C LEU A 212 -5.70 -7.93 -23.80
N GLU A 213 -5.62 -7.42 -25.04
CA GLU A 213 -5.08 -6.09 -25.35
C GLU A 213 -5.95 -4.98 -24.75
N SER A 214 -7.28 -5.16 -24.73
CA SER A 214 -8.22 -4.24 -24.06
C SER A 214 -8.12 -4.29 -22.53
N LEU A 215 -7.70 -5.43 -21.96
CA LEU A 215 -7.34 -5.57 -20.55
C LEU A 215 -5.92 -5.02 -20.24
N THR A 216 -5.13 -4.67 -21.26
CA THR A 216 -3.84 -3.95 -21.14
C THR A 216 -3.96 -2.45 -21.43
N SER A 217 -4.99 -1.80 -20.87
CA SER A 217 -5.20 -0.34 -20.92
C SER A 217 -3.97 0.48 -20.48
N GLY A 218 -3.01 -0.13 -19.77
CA GLY A 218 -1.69 0.41 -19.47
C GLY A 218 -0.84 0.85 -20.67
N GLY A 219 -1.21 0.57 -21.92
CA GLY A 219 -0.51 1.14 -23.10
C GLY A 219 -1.11 2.44 -23.64
N ALA A 220 -2.42 2.65 -23.47
CA ALA A 220 -3.15 3.69 -24.20
C ALA A 220 -2.94 5.07 -23.59
N TYR A 221 -3.03 5.20 -22.27
CA TYR A 221 -2.77 6.47 -21.60
C TYR A 221 -1.29 6.88 -21.68
N LEU A 222 -0.38 5.90 -21.68
CA LEU A 222 1.05 6.13 -21.88
C LEU A 222 1.38 6.79 -23.23
N ALA A 223 0.52 6.64 -24.25
CA ALA A 223 0.70 7.36 -25.51
C ALA A 223 0.62 8.88 -25.31
N TYR A 224 -0.29 9.37 -24.46
CA TYR A 224 -0.39 10.79 -24.12
C TYR A 224 0.82 11.27 -23.33
N ILE A 225 1.23 10.51 -22.30
CA ILE A 225 2.41 10.81 -21.48
C ILE A 225 3.65 10.90 -22.37
N ASN A 226 3.91 9.86 -23.19
CA ASN A 226 5.05 9.84 -24.10
C ASN A 226 5.00 10.97 -25.15
N ALA A 227 3.81 11.28 -25.68
CA ALA A 227 3.64 12.35 -26.66
C ALA A 227 3.78 13.75 -26.06
N LEU A 228 3.78 13.90 -24.74
CA LEU A 228 3.85 15.17 -24.01
C LEU A 228 5.00 15.22 -22.99
N GLU A 229 5.91 14.23 -22.98
CA GLU A 229 6.95 14.04 -21.95
C GLU A 229 7.82 15.27 -21.69
N ASP A 230 8.12 16.02 -22.74
CA ASP A 230 8.91 17.26 -22.69
C ASP A 230 8.11 18.49 -22.26
N ILE A 231 6.77 18.44 -22.29
CA ILE A 231 5.91 19.62 -22.09
C ILE A 231 4.81 19.50 -21.05
N TYR A 232 4.52 18.35 -20.42
CA TYR A 232 3.61 18.33 -19.28
C TYR A 232 4.28 18.88 -18.02
N ASP A 233 3.49 19.52 -17.15
CA ASP A 233 3.96 20.08 -15.87
C ASP A 233 3.90 19.04 -14.76
N PHE A 234 2.77 18.34 -14.64
CA PHE A 234 2.59 17.28 -13.66
C PHE A 234 1.47 16.31 -14.05
N ILE A 235 1.51 15.11 -13.48
CA ILE A 235 0.48 14.09 -13.57
C ILE A 235 -0.03 13.83 -12.15
N ALA A 236 -1.35 13.79 -11.97
CA ALA A 236 -2.02 13.58 -10.70
C ALA A 236 -2.95 12.36 -10.78
N PRO A 237 -2.42 11.12 -10.70
CA PRO A 237 -3.24 9.94 -10.90
C PRO A 237 -4.30 9.78 -9.82
N GLN A 238 -5.47 9.30 -10.20
CA GLN A 238 -6.59 9.05 -9.30
C GLN A 238 -6.33 7.77 -8.51
N TYR A 239 -6.07 7.88 -7.21
CA TYR A 239 -5.90 6.75 -6.28
C TYR A 239 -7.25 6.38 -5.62
N TYR A 240 -8.33 6.50 -6.37
CA TYR A 240 -9.70 6.29 -5.91
C TYR A 240 -10.55 5.67 -7.04
N ASN A 241 -11.71 5.13 -6.68
CA ASN A 241 -12.64 4.41 -7.56
C ASN A 241 -12.11 3.10 -8.18
N GLN A 242 -10.95 2.61 -7.76
CA GLN A 242 -10.30 1.37 -8.24
C GLN A 242 -10.10 0.39 -7.08
N GLY A 243 -11.13 0.16 -6.27
CA GLY A 243 -10.99 -0.46 -4.94
C GLY A 243 -10.18 -1.76 -4.89
N GLY A 244 -10.57 -2.77 -5.68
CA GLY A 244 -9.90 -4.07 -5.72
C GLY A 244 -8.52 -4.06 -6.38
N ASP A 245 -8.16 -2.98 -7.07
CA ASP A 245 -6.83 -2.79 -7.66
C ASP A 245 -5.81 -2.39 -6.60
N GLY A 246 -4.55 -2.68 -6.91
CA GLY A 246 -3.47 -2.51 -5.97
C GLY A 246 -2.12 -2.93 -6.55
N ILE A 247 -1.18 -3.10 -5.62
CA ILE A 247 0.21 -3.43 -5.94
C ILE A 247 0.72 -4.53 -5.02
N TRP A 248 1.46 -5.47 -5.59
CA TRP A 248 2.24 -6.42 -4.80
C TRP A 248 3.56 -5.78 -4.39
N VAL A 249 3.88 -5.81 -3.11
CA VAL A 249 5.11 -5.23 -2.55
C VAL A 249 5.83 -6.30 -1.74
N ASP A 250 7.00 -6.72 -2.20
CA ASP A 250 7.80 -7.77 -1.54
C ASP A 250 8.32 -7.32 -0.17
N GLU A 251 8.61 -6.03 -0.02
CA GLU A 251 9.15 -5.45 1.22
C GLU A 251 8.07 -5.24 2.31
N ALA A 252 6.79 -5.27 1.93
CA ALA A 252 5.69 -5.10 2.86
C ALA A 252 5.55 -6.30 3.80
N ASN A 253 4.83 -6.09 4.91
CA ASN A 253 4.60 -7.12 5.93
C ASN A 253 5.92 -7.76 6.43
N ASN A 254 6.90 -6.92 6.79
CA ASN A 254 8.24 -7.34 7.25
C ASN A 254 8.99 -8.24 6.25
N GLY A 255 8.85 -7.97 4.95
CA GLY A 255 9.54 -8.72 3.89
C GLY A 255 8.89 -10.06 3.51
N ILE A 256 7.67 -10.34 3.98
CA ILE A 256 6.88 -11.52 3.60
C ILE A 256 6.17 -11.29 2.26
N GLY A 257 6.00 -10.03 1.85
CA GLY A 257 5.23 -9.65 0.68
C GLY A 257 3.75 -9.49 1.00
N GLN A 258 3.14 -8.43 0.46
CA GLN A 258 1.71 -8.16 0.64
C GLN A 258 1.13 -7.51 -0.62
N TYR A 259 -0.10 -7.87 -0.97
CA TYR A 259 -0.90 -7.12 -1.94
C TYR A 259 -1.60 -5.95 -1.23
N LEU A 260 -1.19 -4.73 -1.54
CA LEU A 260 -1.74 -3.51 -0.98
C LEU A 260 -2.85 -3.01 -1.91
N ARG A 261 -4.11 -3.15 -1.49
CA ARG A 261 -5.27 -2.68 -2.25
C ARG A 261 -5.58 -1.22 -1.96
N GLN A 262 -6.14 -0.53 -2.95
CA GLN A 262 -6.55 0.87 -2.81
C GLN A 262 -7.67 1.04 -1.77
N ASP A 263 -8.55 0.04 -1.61
CA ASP A 263 -9.66 0.05 -0.65
C ASP A 263 -9.32 -0.51 0.75
N ASP A 264 -8.06 -0.87 1.02
CA ASP A 264 -7.66 -1.39 2.34
C ASP A 264 -7.10 -0.26 3.21
N ASP A 265 -7.93 0.21 4.16
CA ASP A 265 -7.54 1.29 5.07
C ASP A 265 -6.52 0.87 6.13
N THR A 266 -6.34 -0.44 6.37
CA THR A 266 -5.35 -0.93 7.35
C THR A 266 -3.90 -0.78 6.87
N VAL A 267 -3.72 -0.62 5.56
CA VAL A 267 -2.41 -0.45 4.89
C VAL A 267 -2.36 0.81 4.02
N LYS A 268 -3.19 1.81 4.32
CA LYS A 268 -3.33 3.00 3.47
C LYS A 268 -2.01 3.72 3.25
N LYS A 269 -1.25 3.97 4.32
CA LYS A 269 0.04 4.67 4.24
C LYS A 269 1.05 3.90 3.38
N GLU A 270 1.09 2.57 3.47
CA GLU A 270 1.93 1.72 2.64
C GLU A 270 1.46 1.75 1.18
N PHE A 271 0.15 1.66 0.92
CA PHE A 271 -0.40 1.77 -0.43
C PHE A 271 -0.02 3.10 -1.09
N LEU A 272 -0.26 4.22 -0.40
CA LEU A 272 0.09 5.56 -0.89
C LEU A 272 1.58 5.70 -1.20
N TYR A 273 2.44 5.23 -0.29
CA TYR A 273 3.89 5.28 -0.47
C TYR A 273 4.34 4.38 -1.64
N TYR A 274 4.02 3.09 -1.61
CA TYR A 274 4.58 2.13 -2.57
C TYR A 274 4.01 2.28 -3.98
N LEU A 275 2.76 2.74 -4.16
CA LEU A 275 2.23 3.02 -5.50
C LEU A 275 2.95 4.23 -6.11
N THR A 276 3.15 5.27 -5.31
CA THR A 276 3.86 6.48 -5.73
C THR A 276 5.33 6.19 -6.02
N ASP A 277 6.00 5.43 -5.16
CA ASP A 277 7.36 4.92 -5.38
C ASP A 277 7.47 4.11 -6.69
N SER A 278 6.47 3.27 -6.98
CA SER A 278 6.44 2.47 -8.21
C SER A 278 6.34 3.33 -9.46
N LEU A 279 5.55 4.41 -9.42
CA LEU A 279 5.46 5.38 -10.50
C LEU A 279 6.74 6.20 -10.65
N ILE A 280 7.40 6.58 -9.55
CA ILE A 280 8.65 7.35 -9.60
C ILE A 280 9.79 6.55 -10.23
N HIS A 281 9.84 5.25 -9.93
CA HIS A 281 10.93 4.38 -10.36
C HIS A 281 10.62 3.53 -11.58
N GLY A 282 9.35 3.45 -12.01
CA GLY A 282 8.92 2.54 -13.08
C GLY A 282 9.05 1.07 -12.68
N THR A 283 8.69 0.75 -11.43
CA THR A 283 8.80 -0.60 -10.85
C THR A 283 7.40 -1.18 -10.61
N ARG A 284 7.34 -2.44 -10.11
CA ARG A 284 6.08 -3.15 -9.78
C ARG A 284 5.05 -3.16 -10.92
N GLY A 285 5.52 -3.08 -12.16
CA GLY A 285 4.70 -3.08 -13.36
C GLY A 285 4.12 -1.72 -13.76
N PHE A 286 4.62 -0.60 -13.24
CA PHE A 286 4.19 0.76 -13.57
C PHE A 286 5.18 1.49 -14.48
N THR A 287 4.67 2.47 -15.24
CA THR A 287 5.50 3.42 -16.00
C THR A 287 6.26 4.34 -15.05
N LYS A 288 7.32 4.95 -15.56
CA LYS A 288 8.08 5.96 -14.84
C LYS A 288 7.47 7.36 -15.04
N ILE A 289 7.30 8.12 -13.96
CA ILE A 289 6.92 9.54 -13.92
C ILE A 289 7.90 10.26 -12.97
N PRO A 290 8.55 11.36 -13.37
CA PRO A 290 9.44 12.10 -12.46
C PRO A 290 8.73 12.56 -11.19
N ALA A 291 9.33 12.36 -10.01
CA ALA A 291 8.72 12.71 -8.72
C ALA A 291 8.28 14.17 -8.64
N ASN A 292 9.12 15.10 -9.11
CA ASN A 292 8.82 16.54 -9.16
C ASN A 292 7.71 16.93 -10.16
N ARG A 293 7.17 15.96 -10.92
CA ARG A 293 6.04 16.09 -11.83
C ARG A 293 4.91 15.11 -11.48
N LEU A 294 4.92 14.52 -10.29
CA LEU A 294 3.90 13.59 -9.83
C LEU A 294 3.15 14.18 -8.64
N ALA A 295 1.82 14.11 -8.62
CA ALA A 295 0.98 14.41 -7.46
C ALA A 295 0.08 13.21 -7.15
N ILE A 296 -0.41 13.08 -5.92
CA ILE A 296 -1.35 12.00 -5.56
C ILE A 296 -2.78 12.55 -5.62
N GLY A 297 -3.65 11.91 -6.41
CA GLY A 297 -5.08 12.22 -6.47
C GLY A 297 -5.89 11.44 -5.43
N LEU A 298 -6.58 12.13 -4.53
CA LEU A 298 -7.39 11.54 -3.45
C LEU A 298 -8.82 12.09 -3.49
N PRO A 299 -9.84 11.34 -3.05
CA PRO A 299 -11.17 11.90 -2.92
C PRO A 299 -11.26 12.74 -1.64
N THR A 300 -12.04 13.82 -1.66
CA THR A 300 -12.16 14.71 -0.50
C THR A 300 -12.85 14.03 0.69
N ASN A 301 -13.83 13.18 0.40
CA ASN A 301 -14.62 12.41 1.36
C ASN A 301 -15.27 11.20 0.65
N ASN A 302 -16.03 10.40 1.42
CA ASN A 302 -16.71 9.20 0.92
C ASN A 302 -17.88 9.48 -0.03
N ASP A 303 -18.39 10.71 -0.11
CA ASP A 303 -19.40 11.05 -1.12
C ASP A 303 -18.76 11.37 -2.48
N ALA A 304 -17.49 11.80 -2.49
CA ALA A 304 -16.79 12.17 -3.71
C ALA A 304 -16.33 10.98 -4.55
N ALA A 305 -16.07 9.82 -3.93
CA ALA A 305 -15.65 8.60 -4.62
C ALA A 305 -16.16 7.34 -3.89
N ALA A 306 -16.36 6.24 -4.64
CA ALA A 306 -16.81 4.97 -4.09
C ALA A 306 -15.81 4.37 -3.08
N THR A 307 -14.52 4.50 -3.38
CA THR A 307 -13.40 3.97 -2.58
C THR A 307 -12.20 4.88 -2.71
N GLY A 308 -11.28 4.84 -1.73
CA GLY A 308 -10.00 5.55 -1.80
C GLY A 308 -9.86 6.74 -0.86
N TYR A 309 -10.93 7.12 -0.15
CA TYR A 309 -10.86 8.14 0.91
C TYR A 309 -9.85 7.73 1.98
N VAL A 310 -9.07 8.70 2.44
CA VAL A 310 -8.05 8.51 3.47
C VAL A 310 -8.63 8.93 4.81
N ILE A 311 -9.05 7.94 5.61
CA ILE A 311 -9.66 8.15 6.91
C ILE A 311 -8.68 8.86 7.86
N ASN A 312 -7.46 8.33 7.97
CA ASN A 312 -6.41 8.87 8.83
C ASN A 312 -5.48 9.82 8.04
N PRO A 313 -5.50 11.15 8.29
CA PRO A 313 -4.66 12.09 7.55
C PRO A 313 -3.15 11.87 7.74
N ASP A 314 -2.74 11.22 8.83
CA ASP A 314 -1.34 10.88 9.09
C ASP A 314 -0.78 9.88 8.06
N ASP A 315 -1.63 9.11 7.38
CA ASP A 315 -1.20 8.16 6.35
C ASP A 315 -0.66 8.88 5.10
N VAL A 316 -1.30 10.00 4.73
CA VAL A 316 -0.79 10.87 3.65
C VAL A 316 0.50 11.54 4.09
N LYS A 317 0.53 12.08 5.32
CA LYS A 317 1.72 12.72 5.87
C LYS A 317 2.91 11.77 5.91
N TYR A 318 2.70 10.53 6.37
CA TYR A 318 3.71 9.49 6.37
C TYR A 318 4.25 9.22 4.96
N ALA A 319 3.37 9.04 3.97
CA ALA A 319 3.80 8.75 2.60
C ALA A 319 4.61 9.91 2.00
N LEU A 320 4.18 11.17 2.21
CA LEU A 320 4.88 12.35 1.73
C LEU A 320 6.24 12.55 2.42
N ASP A 321 6.29 12.44 3.76
CA ASP A 321 7.51 12.56 4.55
C ASP A 321 8.50 11.45 4.14
N LYS A 322 8.03 10.21 3.97
CA LYS A 322 8.87 9.08 3.56
C LYS A 322 9.42 9.23 2.14
N LEU A 323 8.60 9.69 1.18
CA LEU A 323 9.05 9.99 -0.18
C LEU A 323 10.11 11.09 -0.18
N GLN A 324 9.94 12.12 0.65
CA GLN A 324 10.93 13.18 0.82
C GLN A 324 12.23 12.67 1.44
N ASP A 325 12.16 11.85 2.49
CA ASP A 325 13.32 11.24 3.16
C ASP A 325 14.10 10.32 2.20
N ASP A 326 13.40 9.65 1.29
CA ASP A 326 14.01 8.82 0.24
C ASP A 326 14.56 9.64 -0.94
N GLY A 327 14.51 10.97 -0.87
CA GLY A 327 15.04 11.88 -1.89
C GLY A 327 14.12 12.07 -3.10
N ASN A 328 12.85 11.68 -3.00
CA ASN A 328 11.86 11.75 -4.06
C ASN A 328 10.64 12.62 -3.68
N PRO A 329 10.82 13.90 -3.27
CA PRO A 329 9.70 14.76 -2.94
C PRO A 329 8.80 14.94 -4.18
N ILE A 330 7.51 14.67 -4.00
CA ILE A 330 6.52 14.78 -5.07
C ILE A 330 5.96 16.21 -5.17
N ARG A 331 5.24 16.49 -6.26
CA ARG A 331 4.70 17.81 -6.59
C ARG A 331 3.59 18.28 -5.65
N GLY A 332 2.84 17.37 -5.03
CA GLY A 332 1.77 17.69 -4.09
C GLY A 332 0.57 16.75 -4.18
N LEU A 333 -0.62 17.27 -3.92
CA LEU A 333 -1.87 16.52 -3.93
C LEU A 333 -2.88 17.10 -4.91
N MET A 334 -3.78 16.24 -5.38
CA MET A 334 -4.97 16.58 -6.14
C MET A 334 -6.19 16.01 -5.44
N THR A 335 -7.34 16.66 -5.57
CA THR A 335 -8.59 16.08 -5.09
C THR A 335 -9.80 16.26 -6.00
N TRP A 336 -10.61 15.21 -6.02
CA TRP A 336 -12.00 15.25 -6.45
C TRP A 336 -12.87 15.34 -5.19
N SER A 337 -13.52 16.47 -4.89
CA SER A 337 -13.45 17.78 -5.55
C SER A 337 -13.68 18.93 -4.56
N VAL A 338 -13.39 20.19 -4.92
CA VAL A 338 -13.59 21.34 -4.00
C VAL A 338 -15.07 21.54 -3.63
N ASN A 339 -15.99 21.20 -4.54
CA ASN A 339 -17.43 21.23 -4.26
C ASN A 339 -17.83 20.17 -3.23
N TRP A 340 -17.24 18.97 -3.33
CA TRP A 340 -17.44 17.92 -2.34
C TRP A 340 -16.79 18.25 -0.99
N ASP A 341 -15.65 18.93 -0.97
CA ASP A 341 -14.95 19.33 0.26
C ASP A 341 -15.81 20.21 1.17
N ASN A 342 -16.67 21.04 0.58
CA ASN A 342 -17.60 21.89 1.31
C ASN A 342 -19.06 21.42 1.21
N GLY A 343 -19.30 20.21 0.72
CA GLY A 343 -20.64 19.62 0.63
C GLY A 343 -21.22 19.19 1.97
N ILE A 344 -22.33 18.46 1.90
CA ILE A 344 -22.99 17.84 3.04
C ILE A 344 -23.21 16.35 2.80
N SER A 345 -23.11 15.56 3.87
CA SER A 345 -23.51 14.15 3.87
C SER A 345 -25.04 13.99 3.80
N LYS A 346 -25.52 12.76 3.57
CA LYS A 346 -26.96 12.43 3.59
C LYS A 346 -27.69 12.80 4.90
N ASP A 347 -26.93 12.93 6.00
CA ASP A 347 -27.44 13.24 7.34
C ASP A 347 -27.25 14.74 7.69
N ASP A 348 -27.10 15.60 6.68
CA ASP A 348 -26.91 17.06 6.78
C ASP A 348 -25.66 17.52 7.54
N HIS A 349 -24.69 16.62 7.80
CA HIS A 349 -23.39 17.01 8.34
C HIS A 349 -22.52 17.63 7.23
N ALA A 350 -22.04 18.86 7.46
CA ALA A 350 -21.14 19.55 6.55
C ALA A 350 -19.73 18.97 6.57
N TYR A 351 -19.16 18.72 5.40
CA TYR A 351 -17.77 18.33 5.22
C TYR A 351 -16.80 19.49 5.52
N ASN A 352 -17.24 20.74 5.34
CA ASN A 352 -16.61 21.94 5.87
C ASN A 352 -15.09 22.00 5.61
N TRP A 353 -14.67 21.84 4.36
CA TRP A 353 -13.29 21.98 3.91
C TRP A 353 -12.31 21.03 4.61
N GLU A 354 -12.75 19.83 4.97
CA GLU A 354 -11.94 18.84 5.69
C GLU A 354 -10.63 18.55 4.97
N PHE A 355 -10.66 18.31 3.65
CA PHE A 355 -9.48 17.98 2.85
C PHE A 355 -8.51 19.16 2.80
N ALA A 356 -9.02 20.36 2.49
CA ALA A 356 -8.20 21.58 2.48
C ALA A 356 -7.56 21.83 3.85
N LYS A 357 -8.31 21.67 4.96
CA LYS A 357 -7.80 21.85 6.32
C LYS A 357 -6.71 20.83 6.67
N ARG A 358 -6.89 19.56 6.27
CA ARG A 358 -5.90 18.50 6.49
C ARG A 358 -4.58 18.74 5.74
N TYR A 359 -4.64 19.25 4.50
CA TYR A 359 -3.48 19.23 3.60
C TYR A 359 -2.97 20.60 3.10
N SER A 360 -3.53 21.72 3.59
CA SER A 360 -3.11 23.09 3.22
C SER A 360 -1.64 23.44 3.51
N TYR A 361 -0.97 22.70 4.41
CA TYR A 361 0.45 22.91 4.73
C TYR A 361 1.37 22.74 3.50
N LEU A 362 0.91 22.04 2.46
CA LEU A 362 1.70 21.76 1.27
C LEU A 362 2.03 23.00 0.44
N THR A 363 1.11 23.97 0.32
CA THR A 363 1.23 25.11 -0.60
C THR A 363 1.87 26.34 0.02
N GLY A 364 2.56 26.16 1.16
CA GLY A 364 3.29 27.24 1.83
C GLY A 364 2.38 28.09 2.74
N GLY A 365 1.43 27.44 3.41
CA GLY A 365 0.47 28.09 4.29
C GLY A 365 1.04 29.26 5.08
N GLU A 366 0.63 30.47 4.72
CA GLU A 366 -0.04 31.24 5.73
C GLU A 366 -1.48 30.71 5.78
N THR A 367 -1.74 29.77 6.68
CA THR A 367 -2.74 30.21 7.66
C THR A 367 -1.97 31.20 8.53
N PRO A 368 -2.54 32.36 8.90
CA PRO A 368 -1.89 33.25 9.85
C PRO A 368 -1.42 32.37 11.01
N GLU A 369 -0.12 32.42 11.31
CA GLU A 369 0.58 31.66 12.37
C GLU A 369 -0.41 30.75 13.13
N PRO A 370 -0.51 29.43 12.86
CA PRO A 370 -1.69 28.61 13.20
C PRO A 370 -2.17 29.03 14.56
N GLY A 371 -3.29 29.79 14.57
CA GLY A 371 -3.60 30.65 15.70
C GLY A 371 -3.48 29.81 16.94
N LYS A 372 -2.41 30.03 17.73
CA LYS A 372 -2.14 29.21 18.90
C LYS A 372 -3.46 29.13 19.64
N PRO A 373 -3.89 27.95 20.09
CA PRO A 373 -5.16 27.84 20.77
C PRO A 373 -5.22 28.94 21.84
N THR A 374 -6.36 29.58 22.02
CA THR A 374 -6.45 30.72 22.94
C THR A 374 -5.93 30.29 24.31
N VAL A 375 -5.20 31.18 24.99
CA VAL A 375 -4.74 30.88 26.35
C VAL A 375 -5.96 30.48 27.19
N PRO A 376 -5.96 29.31 27.86
CA PRO A 376 -7.11 28.90 28.63
C PRO A 376 -7.44 29.97 29.68
N ALA A 377 -8.65 30.51 29.60
CA ALA A 377 -9.12 31.58 30.46
C ALA A 377 -9.75 31.01 31.74
N ASP A 378 -9.95 31.84 32.76
CA ASP A 378 -10.68 31.50 33.98
C ASP A 378 -10.14 30.26 34.73
N LEU A 379 -8.83 29.99 34.62
CA LEU A 379 -8.17 28.98 35.45
C LEU A 379 -8.45 29.30 36.92
N ARG A 380 -9.16 28.38 37.57
CA ARG A 380 -9.51 28.49 38.98
C ARG A 380 -9.61 27.11 39.60
N SER A 381 -9.35 27.06 40.91
CA SER A 381 -9.71 25.89 41.70
C SER A 381 -11.19 25.98 42.08
N ILE A 382 -11.91 24.88 41.94
CA ILE A 382 -13.32 24.76 42.36
C ILE A 382 -13.52 23.78 43.52
N GLU A 383 -12.52 22.93 43.78
CA GLU A 383 -12.52 21.99 44.89
C GLU A 383 -11.10 21.81 45.41
N GLN A 384 -10.97 21.70 46.72
CA GLN A 384 -9.72 21.49 47.44
C GLN A 384 -10.01 20.43 48.51
N THR A 385 -9.17 19.42 48.58
CA THR A 385 -9.15 18.48 49.70
C THR A 385 -7.78 18.60 50.39
N PRO A 386 -7.52 17.82 51.46
CA PRO A 386 -6.18 17.75 52.03
C PRO A 386 -5.13 17.24 51.04
N THR A 387 -5.49 16.44 50.03
CA THR A 387 -4.50 15.82 49.14
C THR A 387 -4.80 16.03 47.65
N SER A 388 -5.74 16.90 47.31
CA SER A 388 -6.05 17.19 45.92
C SER A 388 -6.56 18.61 45.70
N VAL A 389 -6.41 19.07 44.47
CA VAL A 389 -7.00 20.31 43.96
C VAL A 389 -7.65 20.02 42.62
N LYS A 390 -8.93 20.35 42.49
CA LYS A 390 -9.64 20.34 41.20
C LYS A 390 -9.53 21.70 40.54
N LEU A 391 -8.93 21.71 39.36
CA LEU A 391 -8.73 22.88 38.53
C LEU A 391 -9.69 22.81 37.36
N VAL A 392 -10.33 23.93 37.05
CA VAL A 392 -11.13 24.10 35.84
C VAL A 392 -10.76 25.40 35.15
N TRP A 393 -10.94 25.42 33.85
CA TRP A 393 -10.73 26.60 33.02
C TRP A 393 -11.78 26.63 31.92
N SER A 394 -11.85 27.75 31.22
CA SER A 394 -12.70 27.89 30.04
C SER A 394 -12.03 27.21 28.84
N LEU A 395 -12.83 26.56 27.98
CA LEU A 395 -12.33 25.91 26.77
C LEU A 395 -11.52 26.89 25.93
N SER A 396 -10.33 26.46 25.55
CA SER A 396 -9.55 27.14 24.53
C SER A 396 -10.16 26.87 23.16
N VAL A 397 -10.12 27.89 22.30
CA VAL A 397 -10.56 27.79 20.90
C VAL A 397 -9.34 27.98 20.01
N GLY A 398 -9.23 27.16 18.97
CA GLY A 398 -8.15 27.19 18.00
C GLY A 398 -8.66 26.67 16.67
N VAL A 399 -8.01 27.06 15.57
CA VAL A 399 -8.39 26.57 14.23
C VAL A 399 -8.12 25.06 14.13
N PRO A 400 -6.94 24.55 14.52
CA PRO A 400 -6.83 23.15 14.87
C PRO A 400 -7.55 22.91 16.22
N PRO A 401 -8.42 21.89 16.31
CA PRO A 401 -9.06 21.49 17.55
C PRO A 401 -8.04 21.32 18.68
N VAL A 402 -8.42 21.73 19.90
CA VAL A 402 -7.60 21.49 21.09
C VAL A 402 -7.60 20.00 21.37
N LEU A 403 -6.43 19.37 21.29
CA LEU A 403 -6.23 17.96 21.57
C LEU A 403 -6.25 17.70 23.08
N ARG A 404 -5.52 18.53 23.83
CA ARG A 404 -5.33 18.41 25.28
C ARG A 404 -4.77 19.69 25.88
N TYR A 405 -4.67 19.73 27.20
CA TYR A 405 -4.08 20.82 27.97
C TYR A 405 -2.86 20.31 28.73
N GLU A 406 -1.86 21.17 28.89
CA GLU A 406 -0.74 20.94 29.80
C GLU A 406 -0.86 21.91 30.98
N LEU A 407 -0.86 21.35 32.19
CA LEU A 407 -0.72 22.09 33.42
C LEU A 407 0.74 22.05 33.87
N ARG A 408 1.21 23.18 34.40
CA ARG A 408 2.51 23.29 35.04
C ARG A 408 2.31 23.59 36.53
N ARG A 409 2.72 22.64 37.37
CA ARG A 409 2.76 22.79 38.84
C ARG A 409 4.15 23.22 39.29
N ASP A 410 4.20 24.26 40.12
CA ASP A 410 5.44 24.83 40.70
C ASP A 410 6.55 25.06 39.68
N ASN A 411 6.15 25.57 38.50
CA ASN A 411 7.01 25.91 37.37
C ASN A 411 7.87 24.76 36.80
N SER A 412 7.69 23.51 37.24
CA SER A 412 8.62 22.42 36.91
C SER A 412 7.95 21.08 36.60
N VAL A 413 6.76 20.80 37.14
CA VAL A 413 6.05 19.53 36.92
C VAL A 413 5.00 19.71 35.84
N SER A 414 5.13 18.98 34.73
CA SER A 414 4.15 18.94 33.63
C SER A 414 3.12 17.83 33.86
N LEU A 415 1.85 18.19 33.77
CA LEU A 415 0.68 17.32 33.92
C LEU A 415 -0.23 17.54 32.69
N PHE A 416 -1.02 16.55 32.28
CA PHE A 416 -1.83 16.64 31.05
C PHE A 416 -3.29 16.28 31.28
N ALA A 417 -4.20 16.98 30.60
CA ALA A 417 -5.65 16.80 30.69
C ALA A 417 -6.31 16.91 29.31
N ASP A 418 -7.18 15.97 28.94
CA ASP A 418 -7.86 15.98 27.63
C ASP A 418 -9.17 16.78 27.63
N SER A 419 -9.51 17.43 28.76
CA SER A 419 -10.71 18.25 28.95
C SER A 419 -10.39 19.45 29.84
N PRO A 420 -11.24 20.51 29.91
CA PRO A 420 -10.93 21.74 30.64
C PRO A 420 -11.10 21.62 32.16
N SER A 421 -10.78 20.44 32.70
CA SER A 421 -10.80 20.09 34.10
C SER A 421 -9.65 19.13 34.38
N TYR A 422 -8.97 19.32 35.51
CA TYR A 422 -7.94 18.42 35.98
C TYR A 422 -7.99 18.27 37.49
N ASP A 423 -7.96 17.02 37.95
CA ASP A 423 -7.88 16.67 39.36
C ASP A 423 -6.42 16.34 39.68
N ASP A 424 -5.70 17.31 40.28
CA ASP A 424 -4.33 17.07 40.75
C ASP A 424 -4.40 16.42 42.14
N ILE A 425 -3.95 15.17 42.23
CA ILE A 425 -4.09 14.31 43.41
C ILE A 425 -2.71 13.94 44.01
N GLY A 426 -2.69 13.52 45.27
CA GLY A 426 -1.46 13.16 45.98
C GLY A 426 -0.64 14.36 46.47
N LEU A 427 -1.30 15.50 46.65
CA LEU A 427 -0.71 16.72 47.19
C LEU A 427 -0.56 16.63 48.72
N GLN A 428 0.34 17.43 49.28
CA GLN A 428 0.55 17.48 50.74
C GLN A 428 -0.52 18.37 51.41
N PRO A 429 -1.17 17.92 52.49
CA PRO A 429 -2.13 18.72 53.25
C PRO A 429 -1.58 20.07 53.70
N GLY A 430 -2.45 21.08 53.70
CA GLY A 430 -2.11 22.46 54.07
C GLY A 430 -1.00 23.11 53.23
N THR A 431 -0.65 22.55 52.06
CA THR A 431 0.43 23.05 51.20
C THR A 431 -0.11 23.89 50.06
N THR A 432 0.58 24.99 49.76
CA THR A 432 0.25 25.88 48.64
C THR A 432 1.04 25.47 47.40
N TYR A 433 0.31 25.25 46.30
CA TYR A 433 0.84 24.94 44.97
C TYR A 433 0.51 26.06 43.99
N SER A 434 1.40 26.27 43.01
CA SER A 434 1.15 27.19 41.90
C SER A 434 0.82 26.44 40.63
N TYR A 435 -0.22 26.89 39.91
CA TYR A 435 -0.69 26.25 38.68
C TYR A 435 -0.81 27.25 37.53
N GLN A 436 -0.33 26.82 36.37
CA GLN A 436 -0.59 27.46 35.07
C GLN A 436 -1.10 26.39 34.10
N VAL A 437 -1.91 26.78 33.12
CA VAL A 437 -2.38 25.86 32.07
C VAL A 437 -2.15 26.47 30.69
N ARG A 438 -1.82 25.64 29.72
CA ARG A 438 -1.80 25.99 28.29
C ARG A 438 -2.53 24.93 27.48
N ALA A 439 -3.11 25.32 26.36
CA ALA A 439 -3.72 24.40 25.42
C ALA A 439 -2.70 23.88 24.42
N ILE A 440 -2.87 22.62 24.00
CA ILE A 440 -2.12 21.94 22.95
C ILE A 440 -3.13 21.46 21.92
N ASP A 441 -2.98 21.89 20.68
CA ASP A 441 -3.88 21.46 19.60
C ASP A 441 -3.45 20.13 18.96
N ILE A 442 -4.28 19.60 18.05
CA ILE A 442 -4.03 18.34 17.33
C ILE A 442 -2.75 18.36 16.47
N MET A 443 -2.21 19.55 16.18
CA MET A 443 -0.97 19.74 15.43
C MET A 443 0.25 19.95 16.34
N GLY A 444 0.05 19.92 17.67
CA GLY A 444 1.09 20.12 18.68
C GLY A 444 1.42 21.58 18.98
N ASN A 445 0.68 22.56 18.44
CA ASN A 445 0.90 23.98 18.76
C ASN A 445 0.42 24.27 20.18
N THR A 446 1.18 25.10 20.90
CA THR A 446 0.85 25.43 22.30
C THR A 446 0.49 26.90 22.47
N SER A 447 -0.54 27.18 23.25
CA SER A 447 -0.81 28.54 23.75
C SER A 447 0.30 29.01 24.69
N ALA A 448 0.33 30.31 25.01
CA ALA A 448 1.03 30.76 26.21
C ALA A 448 0.37 30.14 27.47
N PHE A 449 1.12 29.99 28.55
CA PHE A 449 0.56 29.63 29.85
C PHE A 449 -0.37 30.74 30.36
N SER A 450 -1.46 30.35 31.02
CA SER A 450 -2.31 31.25 31.77
C SER A 450 -1.53 31.97 32.88
N ALA A 451 -2.15 33.02 33.44
CA ALA A 451 -1.66 33.58 34.70
C ALA A 451 -1.63 32.48 35.77
N ALA A 452 -0.55 32.43 36.55
CA ALA A 452 -0.43 31.47 37.63
C ALA A 452 -1.44 31.79 38.73
N ILE A 453 -2.15 30.76 39.20
CA ILE A 453 -2.93 30.83 40.44
C ILE A 453 -2.19 30.08 41.54
N SER A 454 -2.33 30.54 42.78
CA SER A 454 -1.89 29.80 43.96
C SER A 454 -3.09 29.17 44.64
N VAL A 455 -3.00 27.87 44.91
CA VAL A 455 -4.07 27.11 45.55
C VAL A 455 -3.47 26.33 46.72
N SER A 456 -4.05 26.50 47.90
CA SER A 456 -3.70 25.70 49.07
C SER A 456 -4.64 24.51 49.17
N THR A 457 -4.10 23.30 49.28
CA THR A 457 -4.88 22.14 49.74
C THR A 457 -5.45 22.45 51.12
N GLN A 458 -6.60 21.88 51.45
CA GLN A 458 -7.17 22.04 52.78
C GLN A 458 -6.19 21.51 53.84
N ALA A 459 -6.27 22.07 55.05
CA ALA A 459 -5.69 21.39 56.19
C ALA A 459 -6.43 20.06 56.36
N GLU A 460 -5.71 19.03 56.80
CA GLU A 460 -6.29 17.72 57.03
C GLU A 460 -7.44 17.82 58.06
N SER A 461 -8.68 17.73 57.59
CA SER A 461 -9.87 17.52 58.43
C SER A 461 -10.42 16.13 58.15
N GLY A 462 -10.39 15.29 59.19
CA GLY A 462 -10.44 13.83 59.12
C GLY A 462 -11.65 13.16 58.46
N GLY A 463 -11.37 12.01 57.86
CA GLY A 463 -11.97 10.72 58.24
C GLY A 463 -13.28 10.29 57.58
N GLY A 464 -13.19 9.71 56.38
CA GLY A 464 -14.04 8.61 55.93
C GLY A 464 -13.17 7.36 55.75
N GLU A 465 -13.71 6.16 56.00
CA GLU A 465 -12.94 4.92 55.80
C GLU A 465 -12.78 4.64 54.29
N LYS A 466 -11.56 4.33 53.85
CA LYS A 466 -11.29 3.95 52.45
C LYS A 466 -12.13 2.71 52.05
N PRO A 467 -12.53 2.58 50.78
CA PRO A 467 -13.21 1.39 50.29
C PRO A 467 -12.42 0.11 50.55
N THR A 468 -13.13 -0.98 50.81
CA THR A 468 -12.48 -2.28 51.00
C THR A 468 -11.79 -2.74 49.72
N THR A 469 -10.61 -3.36 49.85
CA THR A 469 -9.80 -3.80 48.71
C THR A 469 -10.49 -4.93 47.94
N PRO A 470 -10.67 -4.83 46.62
CA PRO A 470 -11.18 -5.93 45.81
C PRO A 470 -10.13 -7.05 45.74
N VAL A 471 -10.57 -8.30 45.77
CA VAL A 471 -9.71 -9.48 45.57
C VAL A 471 -9.83 -9.92 44.13
N LEU A 472 -8.72 -9.88 43.37
CA LEU A 472 -8.67 -10.21 41.96
C LEU A 472 -8.42 -11.70 41.73
N SER A 473 -9.14 -12.29 40.80
CA SER A 473 -9.06 -13.70 40.41
C SER A 473 -9.17 -13.88 38.89
N LEU A 474 -8.62 -14.99 38.41
CA LEU A 474 -8.70 -15.39 37.02
C LEU A 474 -10.01 -16.12 36.74
N SER A 475 -10.68 -15.80 35.63
CA SER A 475 -11.86 -16.55 35.17
C SER A 475 -11.71 -17.21 33.80
N GLY A 476 -10.68 -16.86 33.03
CA GLY A 476 -10.40 -17.51 31.74
C GLY A 476 -9.11 -16.98 31.10
N VAL A 477 -8.49 -17.81 30.28
CA VAL A 477 -7.30 -17.47 29.47
C VAL A 477 -7.48 -18.10 28.10
N THR A 478 -7.05 -17.39 27.07
CA THR A 478 -6.82 -17.92 25.72
C THR A 478 -5.44 -17.49 25.24
N ASP A 479 -5.09 -17.80 23.99
CA ASP A 479 -3.86 -17.31 23.35
C ASP A 479 -3.89 -15.78 23.13
N LYS A 480 -5.06 -15.16 23.17
CA LYS A 480 -5.24 -13.72 22.88
C LYS A 480 -6.06 -12.96 23.91
N SER A 481 -6.47 -13.58 25.01
CA SER A 481 -7.27 -12.91 26.02
C SER A 481 -7.05 -13.44 27.44
N VAL A 482 -7.31 -12.57 28.41
CA VAL A 482 -7.37 -12.90 29.84
C VAL A 482 -8.66 -12.31 30.40
N SER A 483 -9.49 -13.18 30.97
CA SER A 483 -10.73 -12.81 31.66
C SER A 483 -10.50 -12.78 33.18
N LEU A 484 -10.84 -11.66 33.78
CA LEU A 484 -10.64 -11.32 35.18
C LEU A 484 -11.99 -11.20 35.90
N LYS A 485 -12.02 -11.61 37.16
CA LYS A 485 -13.14 -11.36 38.09
C LYS A 485 -12.64 -10.92 39.44
N TRP A 486 -13.36 -10.06 40.12
CA TRP A 486 -13.00 -9.62 41.48
C TRP A 486 -14.19 -9.60 42.44
N THR A 487 -13.89 -9.54 43.74
CA THR A 487 -14.91 -9.37 44.77
C THR A 487 -15.41 -7.93 44.81
N LEU A 488 -16.69 -7.73 45.11
CA LEU A 488 -17.24 -6.39 45.33
C LEU A 488 -16.60 -5.73 46.56
N SER A 489 -16.24 -4.46 46.40
CA SER A 489 -15.81 -3.55 47.46
C SER A 489 -17.01 -2.88 48.13
N SER A 490 -16.80 -2.40 49.36
CA SER A 490 -17.77 -1.65 50.16
C SER A 490 -17.13 -0.36 50.67
N SER A 491 -17.91 0.70 50.79
CA SER A 491 -17.55 1.97 51.42
C SER A 491 -18.42 2.18 52.66
N ASP A 492 -18.00 3.08 53.55
CA ASP A 492 -18.82 3.59 54.68
C ASP A 492 -20.04 4.39 54.20
N ILE A 493 -20.13 4.67 52.90
CA ILE A 493 -21.28 5.23 52.20
C ILE A 493 -22.11 4.10 51.57
N GLU A 494 -23.43 4.11 51.80
CA GLU A 494 -24.35 3.19 51.15
C GLU A 494 -24.36 3.38 49.61
N ASN A 495 -24.16 2.30 48.85
CA ASN A 495 -23.87 2.33 47.41
C ASN A 495 -22.69 3.25 47.04
N GLY A 496 -21.72 3.34 47.95
CA GLY A 496 -20.63 4.30 47.86
C GLY A 496 -19.60 4.03 46.78
N ILE A 497 -19.54 2.85 46.17
CA ILE A 497 -18.56 2.55 45.12
C ILE A 497 -18.99 3.18 43.79
N ASP A 498 -18.09 3.95 43.17
CA ASP A 498 -18.30 4.58 41.86
C ASP A 498 -17.87 3.63 40.73
N LYS A 499 -16.64 3.10 40.82
CA LYS A 499 -16.05 2.23 39.79
C LYS A 499 -14.88 1.39 40.29
N TYR A 500 -14.51 0.41 39.49
CA TYR A 500 -13.27 -0.34 39.58
C TYR A 500 -12.35 0.04 38.43
N GLN A 501 -11.07 0.28 38.71
CA GLN A 501 -10.03 0.51 37.71
C GLN A 501 -9.17 -0.74 37.60
N ILE A 502 -9.10 -1.31 36.40
CA ILE A 502 -8.30 -2.48 36.06
C ILE A 502 -6.98 -1.98 35.48
N GLY A 503 -5.87 -2.57 35.90
CA GLY A 503 -4.55 -2.33 35.33
C GLY A 503 -3.83 -3.60 34.93
N ARG A 504 -2.93 -3.45 33.96
CA ARG A 504 -2.04 -4.47 33.41
C ARG A 504 -0.62 -3.91 33.31
N ASP A 505 0.36 -4.68 33.78
CA ASP A 505 1.79 -4.35 33.78
C ASP A 505 2.10 -2.96 34.35
N GLY A 506 1.38 -2.59 35.42
CA GLY A 506 1.55 -1.31 36.12
C GLY A 506 0.75 -0.14 35.55
N TRP A 507 -0.04 -0.33 34.50
CA TRP A 507 -0.83 0.72 33.85
C TRP A 507 -2.33 0.44 33.86
N PRO A 508 -3.20 1.46 34.07
CA PRO A 508 -4.64 1.29 33.93
C PRO A 508 -5.02 1.00 32.47
N ILE A 509 -5.86 -0.02 32.25
CA ILE A 509 -6.31 -0.43 30.91
C ILE A 509 -7.83 -0.33 30.70
N ALA A 510 -8.61 -0.38 31.77
CA ALA A 510 -10.07 -0.29 31.70
C ALA A 510 -10.67 0.16 33.04
N ALA A 511 -11.89 0.67 32.99
CA ALA A 511 -12.71 0.93 34.17
C ALA A 511 -14.07 0.26 34.01
N VAL A 512 -14.57 -0.33 35.10
CA VAL A 512 -15.88 -0.99 35.18
C VAL A 512 -16.68 -0.26 36.25
N LEU A 513 -17.82 0.32 35.86
CA LEU A 513 -18.71 1.04 36.78
C LEU A 513 -19.29 0.08 37.82
N ALA A 514 -19.61 0.59 39.01
CA ALA A 514 -20.08 -0.25 40.12
C ALA A 514 -21.43 -0.95 39.86
N ASP A 515 -22.21 -0.48 38.87
CA ASP A 515 -23.47 -1.09 38.44
C ASP A 515 -23.29 -2.27 37.47
N GLN A 516 -22.06 -2.50 36.99
CA GLN A 516 -21.70 -3.62 36.12
C GLN A 516 -21.18 -4.81 36.93
N PRO A 517 -21.28 -6.05 36.39
CA PRO A 517 -20.64 -7.21 37.00
C PRO A 517 -19.13 -6.97 37.23
N PRO A 518 -18.54 -7.45 38.34
CA PRO A 518 -17.13 -7.22 38.68
C PRO A 518 -16.21 -8.16 37.87
N GLU A 519 -16.27 -8.02 36.54
CA GLU A 519 -15.53 -8.80 35.58
C GLU A 519 -15.05 -7.95 34.40
N TYR A 520 -13.94 -8.36 33.79
CA TYR A 520 -13.37 -7.71 32.61
C TYR A 520 -12.61 -8.73 31.77
N THR A 521 -12.75 -8.67 30.44
CA THR A 521 -11.95 -9.49 29.53
C THR A 521 -11.05 -8.59 28.71
N ASP A 522 -9.74 -8.76 28.91
CA ASP A 522 -8.69 -8.13 28.13
C ASP A 522 -8.43 -8.95 26.87
N THR A 523 -8.53 -8.35 25.69
CA THR A 523 -8.41 -9.02 24.39
C THR A 523 -7.28 -8.43 23.54
N GLY A 524 -6.85 -9.15 22.50
CA GLY A 524 -5.75 -8.72 21.62
C GLY A 524 -4.35 -8.92 22.22
N LEU A 525 -4.23 -9.84 23.17
CA LEU A 525 -2.96 -10.18 23.81
C LEU A 525 -2.05 -11.02 22.90
N THR A 526 -0.75 -10.99 23.20
CA THR A 526 0.26 -11.83 22.53
C THR A 526 0.24 -13.21 23.15
N ALA A 527 0.20 -14.26 22.34
CA ALA A 527 0.22 -15.66 22.79
C ALA A 527 1.53 -16.03 23.52
N GLY A 528 1.42 -16.89 24.52
CA GLY A 528 2.55 -17.36 25.34
C GLY A 528 3.23 -16.28 26.19
N LYS A 529 2.66 -15.07 26.28
CA LYS A 529 3.26 -13.94 27.01
C LYS A 529 2.66 -13.81 28.40
N LYS A 530 3.52 -13.54 29.38
CA LYS A 530 3.15 -13.25 30.76
C LYS A 530 2.73 -11.78 30.93
N TYR A 531 1.61 -11.57 31.61
CA TYR A 531 1.01 -10.28 31.96
C TYR A 531 0.70 -10.25 33.46
N THR A 532 0.75 -9.07 34.08
CA THR A 532 0.42 -8.87 35.51
C THR A 532 -0.77 -7.93 35.67
N TYR A 533 -1.83 -8.38 36.32
CA TYR A 533 -3.07 -7.61 36.49
C TYR A 533 -3.31 -7.18 37.93
N TYR A 534 -4.00 -6.04 38.10
CA TYR A 534 -4.51 -5.56 39.39
C TYR A 534 -5.84 -4.81 39.21
N VAL A 535 -6.60 -4.68 40.29
CA VAL A 535 -7.84 -3.89 40.35
C VAL A 535 -7.84 -3.02 41.61
N VAL A 536 -8.34 -1.79 41.49
CA VAL A 536 -8.61 -0.89 42.63
C VAL A 536 -10.04 -0.39 42.56
N ALA A 537 -10.68 -0.22 43.72
CA ALA A 537 -12.02 0.37 43.81
C ALA A 537 -11.92 1.86 44.15
N LYS A 538 -12.81 2.66 43.58
CA LYS A 538 -12.99 4.08 43.91
C LYS A 538 -14.39 4.29 44.45
N ASP A 539 -14.53 5.01 45.56
CA ASP A 539 -15.84 5.48 46.02
C ASP A 539 -16.26 6.82 45.41
N THR A 540 -17.51 7.17 45.69
CA THR A 540 -18.19 8.41 45.31
C THR A 540 -17.62 9.65 46.02
N GLN A 541 -16.84 9.48 47.10
CA GLN A 541 -16.04 10.53 47.74
C GLN A 541 -14.60 10.58 47.19
N SER A 542 -14.34 9.85 46.10
CA SER A 542 -13.06 9.75 45.44
C SER A 542 -11.90 9.20 46.28
N GLN A 543 -12.18 8.46 47.34
CA GLN A 543 -11.18 7.63 48.01
C GLN A 543 -10.96 6.34 47.23
N TRP A 544 -9.70 5.91 47.16
CA TRP A 544 -9.31 4.65 46.53
C TRP A 544 -9.04 3.60 47.60
N SER A 545 -9.44 2.35 47.33
CA SER A 545 -8.98 1.20 48.09
C SER A 545 -7.47 1.01 47.94
N GLU A 546 -6.86 0.18 48.78
CA GLU A 546 -5.54 -0.39 48.46
C GLU A 546 -5.65 -1.24 47.17
N VAL A 547 -4.51 -1.45 46.50
CA VAL A 547 -4.41 -2.31 45.30
C VAL A 547 -4.75 -3.76 45.65
N SER A 548 -5.49 -4.44 44.78
CA SER A 548 -5.74 -5.88 44.90
C SER A 548 -4.43 -6.69 44.97
N ASN A 549 -4.54 -8.00 45.21
CA ASN A 549 -3.45 -8.90 44.87
C ASN A 549 -3.06 -8.75 43.38
N LEU A 550 -1.77 -8.86 43.09
CA LEU A 550 -1.28 -8.96 41.72
C LEU A 550 -1.58 -10.35 41.17
N LEU A 551 -2.09 -10.41 39.95
CA LEU A 551 -2.40 -11.65 39.26
C LEU A 551 -1.52 -11.77 38.02
N GLU A 552 -0.51 -12.64 38.11
CA GLU A 552 0.37 -12.95 36.99
C GLU A 552 -0.21 -14.10 36.16
N VAL A 553 -0.43 -13.86 34.86
CA VAL A 553 -1.07 -14.80 33.94
C VAL A 553 -0.28 -14.86 32.65
N SER A 554 -0.01 -16.07 32.15
CA SER A 554 0.51 -16.23 30.79
C SER A 554 -0.65 -16.62 29.88
N THR A 555 -0.78 -15.93 28.75
CA THR A 555 -1.69 -16.38 27.68
C THR A 555 -1.26 -17.75 27.19
N ASP A 556 -2.23 -18.51 26.65
CA ASP A 556 -1.91 -19.81 26.07
C ASP A 556 -0.95 -19.64 24.88
N PRO A 557 -0.09 -20.63 24.59
CA PRO A 557 0.72 -20.61 23.39
C PRO A 557 -0.17 -20.58 22.15
N ALA A 558 0.33 -20.02 21.05
CA ALA A 558 -0.38 -20.05 19.78
C ALA A 558 -0.64 -21.50 19.35
N PRO A 559 -1.78 -21.81 18.71
CA PRO A 559 -2.05 -23.15 18.21
C PRO A 559 -0.96 -23.62 17.24
N GLU A 560 -0.49 -24.86 17.40
CA GLU A 560 0.43 -25.46 16.42
C GLU A 560 -0.30 -25.70 15.10
N LYS A 561 0.21 -25.11 14.02
CA LYS A 561 -0.30 -25.33 12.66
C LYS A 561 0.34 -26.58 12.01
N PRO A 562 -0.33 -27.26 11.07
CA PRO A 562 0.30 -28.26 10.21
C PRO A 562 1.46 -27.69 9.41
N SER A 563 2.45 -28.53 9.08
CA SER A 563 3.42 -28.16 8.04
C SER A 563 2.73 -28.11 6.66
N VAL A 564 3.31 -27.36 5.73
CA VAL A 564 2.97 -27.47 4.31
C VAL A 564 3.20 -28.93 3.86
N PRO A 565 2.35 -29.50 3.00
CA PRO A 565 2.61 -30.80 2.39
C PRO A 565 3.98 -30.82 1.69
N VAL A 566 4.77 -31.86 1.95
CA VAL A 566 6.10 -32.03 1.35
C VAL A 566 6.04 -32.99 0.16
N ASP A 567 7.11 -33.04 -0.63
CA ASP A 567 7.20 -33.87 -1.85
C ASP A 567 6.08 -33.63 -2.87
N PHE A 568 5.50 -32.42 -2.89
CA PHE A 568 4.41 -32.09 -3.81
C PHE A 568 4.89 -32.06 -5.26
N ARG A 569 4.41 -33.00 -6.08
CA ARG A 569 4.92 -33.26 -7.43
C ARG A 569 3.83 -33.76 -8.37
N SER A 570 4.08 -33.64 -9.68
CA SER A 570 3.28 -34.32 -10.70
C SER A 570 3.95 -35.63 -11.11
N THR A 571 3.19 -36.72 -11.13
CA THR A 571 3.72 -38.09 -11.34
C THR A 571 3.28 -38.72 -12.65
N ALA A 572 2.13 -38.30 -13.19
CA ALA A 572 1.65 -38.74 -14.49
C ALA A 572 0.89 -37.62 -15.19
N ARG A 573 0.85 -37.69 -16.52
CA ARG A 573 0.16 -36.74 -17.37
C ARG A 573 -0.48 -37.47 -18.55
N THR A 574 -1.58 -36.92 -19.03
CA THR A 574 -2.21 -37.27 -20.29
C THR A 574 -2.53 -36.00 -21.05
N THR A 575 -3.20 -36.10 -22.20
CA THR A 575 -3.65 -34.91 -22.94
C THR A 575 -4.74 -34.12 -22.21
N THR A 576 -5.40 -34.70 -21.20
CA THR A 576 -6.54 -34.07 -20.52
C THR A 576 -6.51 -34.20 -19.00
N SER A 577 -5.42 -34.73 -18.43
CA SER A 577 -5.31 -34.88 -16.99
C SER A 577 -3.87 -34.83 -16.49
N LEU A 578 -3.73 -34.49 -15.21
CA LEU A 578 -2.50 -34.51 -14.45
C LEU A 578 -2.71 -35.29 -13.15
N THR A 579 -1.76 -36.14 -12.78
CA THR A 579 -1.73 -36.80 -11.48
C THR A 579 -0.75 -36.07 -10.57
N LEU A 580 -1.23 -35.64 -9.41
CA LEU A 580 -0.50 -34.94 -8.37
C LEU A 580 -0.33 -35.85 -7.16
N ASP A 581 0.83 -35.80 -6.54
CA ASP A 581 1.21 -36.62 -5.39
C ASP A 581 1.93 -35.76 -4.34
N TRP A 582 1.75 -36.09 -3.07
CA TRP A 582 2.40 -35.40 -1.94
C TRP A 582 2.48 -36.32 -0.72
N SER A 583 3.45 -36.02 0.15
CA SER A 583 3.57 -36.64 1.46
C SER A 583 2.70 -35.91 2.48
N VAL A 584 2.21 -36.63 3.49
CA VAL A 584 1.38 -36.05 4.54
C VAL A 584 2.14 -35.00 5.35
N SER A 585 1.44 -33.96 5.79
CA SER A 585 1.99 -32.93 6.68
C SER A 585 2.46 -33.50 8.01
N ALA A 586 3.44 -32.84 8.64
CA ALA A 586 3.93 -33.16 9.98
C ALA A 586 3.08 -32.51 11.10
N ASN A 587 3.15 -33.10 12.30
CA ASN A 587 2.49 -32.79 13.60
C ASN A 587 1.40 -33.81 14.03
N ALA A 588 1.09 -33.90 15.33
CA ALA A 588 0.39 -35.05 15.93
C ALA A 588 -1.15 -34.91 16.06
N ASN A 589 -1.75 -33.82 15.56
CA ASN A 589 -3.11 -33.40 15.94
C ASN A 589 -4.26 -33.90 15.05
N GLY A 590 -4.08 -35.04 14.36
CA GLY A 590 -5.19 -35.78 13.74
C GLY A 590 -5.19 -35.81 12.20
N PRO A 591 -6.30 -36.26 11.57
CA PRO A 591 -6.37 -36.40 10.12
C PRO A 591 -6.28 -35.04 9.43
N TYR A 592 -5.55 -35.00 8.31
CA TYR A 592 -5.38 -33.80 7.50
C TYR A 592 -6.35 -33.78 6.33
N HIS A 593 -6.89 -32.60 6.08
CA HIS A 593 -7.67 -32.29 4.90
C HIS A 593 -6.81 -31.42 3.97
N TYR A 594 -6.75 -31.77 2.69
CA TYR A 594 -5.94 -31.04 1.71
C TYR A 594 -6.81 -30.27 0.73
N GLU A 595 -6.52 -28.99 0.55
CA GLU A 595 -7.12 -28.17 -0.49
C GLU A 595 -6.10 -27.93 -1.61
N LEU A 596 -6.52 -28.21 -2.85
CA LEU A 596 -5.70 -27.95 -4.04
C LEU A 596 -6.21 -26.73 -4.78
N PHE A 597 -5.27 -25.97 -5.33
CA PHE A 597 -5.51 -24.81 -6.17
C PHE A 597 -4.88 -25.07 -7.53
N ARG A 598 -5.59 -24.73 -8.60
CA ARG A 598 -5.10 -24.74 -9.98
C ARG A 598 -5.17 -23.33 -10.55
N ASN A 599 -4.02 -22.77 -10.91
CA ASN A 599 -3.88 -21.36 -11.34
C ASN A 599 -4.56 -20.41 -10.34
N ASP A 600 -4.26 -20.61 -9.05
CA ASP A 600 -4.82 -19.86 -7.90
C ASP A 600 -6.33 -19.98 -7.66
N ILE A 601 -7.03 -20.83 -8.40
CA ILE A 601 -8.44 -21.14 -8.16
C ILE A 601 -8.54 -22.46 -7.41
N SER A 602 -9.26 -22.49 -6.28
CA SER A 602 -9.51 -23.73 -5.54
C SER A 602 -10.25 -24.74 -6.43
N ILE A 603 -9.74 -25.97 -6.47
CA ILE A 603 -10.40 -27.13 -7.11
C ILE A 603 -11.02 -28.06 -6.06
N GLY A 604 -11.15 -27.57 -4.82
CA GLY A 604 -11.86 -28.21 -3.71
C GLY A 604 -10.94 -28.73 -2.60
N THR A 605 -11.57 -28.99 -1.46
CA THR A 605 -10.97 -29.57 -0.25
C THR A 605 -10.96 -31.10 -0.31
N ASP A 606 -10.41 -31.72 0.74
CA ASP A 606 -10.44 -33.17 0.99
C ASP A 606 -9.80 -34.03 -0.10
N LYS A 607 -8.78 -33.48 -0.77
CA LYS A 607 -8.02 -34.19 -1.79
C LYS A 607 -7.11 -35.23 -1.13
N VAL A 608 -6.94 -36.38 -1.77
CA VAL A 608 -6.08 -37.47 -1.29
C VAL A 608 -4.96 -37.74 -2.30
N PRO A 609 -3.70 -37.92 -1.87
CA PRO A 609 -2.63 -38.30 -2.77
C PRO A 609 -2.69 -39.80 -3.10
N PRO A 610 -2.49 -40.22 -4.37
CA PRO A 610 -2.39 -39.38 -5.55
C PRO A 610 -3.77 -38.86 -6.01
N PHE A 611 -3.83 -37.59 -6.39
CA PHE A 611 -5.03 -36.95 -6.93
C PHE A 611 -4.92 -36.78 -8.44
N VAL A 612 -5.99 -37.11 -9.17
CA VAL A 612 -6.07 -36.90 -10.63
C VAL A 612 -6.95 -35.70 -10.92
N ASP A 613 -6.36 -34.67 -11.52
CA ASP A 613 -7.06 -33.51 -12.04
C ASP A 613 -7.42 -33.74 -13.52
N GLU A 614 -8.71 -33.84 -13.82
CA GLU A 614 -9.25 -34.15 -15.15
C GLU A 614 -9.85 -32.92 -15.84
N GLY A 615 -10.21 -33.07 -17.13
CA GLY A 615 -10.83 -31.99 -17.91
C GLY A 615 -9.86 -30.88 -18.32
N LEU A 616 -8.56 -31.17 -18.31
CA LEU A 616 -7.52 -30.24 -18.71
C LEU A 616 -7.43 -30.11 -20.24
N TRP A 617 -6.92 -28.98 -20.69
CA TRP A 617 -6.59 -28.76 -22.09
C TRP A 617 -5.21 -29.35 -22.38
N GLN A 618 -5.07 -30.01 -23.52
CA GLN A 618 -3.79 -30.58 -23.98
C GLN A 618 -2.73 -29.50 -24.25
N SER A 619 -1.45 -29.89 -24.23
CA SER A 619 -0.31 -29.02 -24.53
C SER A 619 -0.27 -27.73 -23.69
N ARG A 620 -0.71 -27.80 -22.43
CA ARG A 620 -0.88 -26.62 -21.58
C ARG A 620 -0.14 -26.76 -20.25
N LEU A 621 0.44 -25.65 -19.80
CA LEU A 621 1.05 -25.49 -18.48
C LEU A 621 -0.01 -25.09 -17.45
N TYR A 622 0.04 -25.72 -16.29
CA TYR A 622 -0.80 -25.45 -15.13
C TYR A 622 0.07 -25.26 -13.89
N GLY A 623 -0.29 -24.30 -13.05
CA GLY A 623 0.28 -24.11 -11.72
C GLY A 623 -0.62 -24.70 -10.65
N TYR A 624 -0.04 -25.43 -9.71
CA TYR A 624 -0.73 -26.06 -8.59
C TYR A 624 -0.14 -25.63 -7.26
N ARG A 625 -1.01 -25.40 -6.28
CA ARG A 625 -0.62 -25.17 -4.88
C ARG A 625 -1.50 -25.99 -3.95
N ILE A 626 -0.99 -26.32 -2.77
CA ILE A 626 -1.69 -27.14 -1.79
C ILE A 626 -1.63 -26.51 -0.39
N ILE A 627 -2.72 -26.66 0.36
CA ILE A 627 -2.83 -26.31 1.78
C ILE A 627 -3.23 -27.57 2.56
N ALA A 628 -2.71 -27.74 3.77
CA ALA A 628 -3.16 -28.75 4.72
C ALA A 628 -3.88 -28.12 5.92
N THR A 629 -4.99 -28.71 6.34
CA THR A 629 -5.76 -28.30 7.53
C THR A 629 -5.90 -29.48 8.47
N ASP A 630 -5.60 -29.30 9.77
CA ASP A 630 -5.78 -30.35 10.78
C ASP A 630 -7.26 -30.47 11.22
N GLY A 631 -7.53 -31.49 12.05
CA GLY A 631 -8.87 -31.74 12.61
C GLY A 631 -9.37 -30.66 13.59
N LEU A 632 -8.55 -29.67 13.95
CA LEU A 632 -8.92 -28.52 14.79
C LEU A 632 -9.20 -27.25 13.95
N GLY A 633 -9.01 -27.32 12.63
CA GLY A 633 -9.20 -26.20 11.71
C GLY A 633 -7.98 -25.30 11.54
N ASN A 634 -6.80 -25.69 12.04
CA ASN A 634 -5.57 -24.95 11.81
C ASN A 634 -5.01 -25.30 10.44
N SER A 635 -4.72 -24.30 9.62
CA SER A 635 -4.18 -24.48 8.27
C SER A 635 -2.69 -24.16 8.20
N SER A 636 -1.96 -24.93 7.39
CA SER A 636 -0.61 -24.61 6.95
C SER A 636 -0.60 -23.34 6.09
N GLU A 637 0.59 -22.79 5.85
CA GLU A 637 0.79 -21.89 4.73
C GLU A 637 0.52 -22.62 3.39
N ARG A 638 0.31 -21.87 2.32
CA ARG A 638 0.13 -22.43 0.97
C ARG A 638 1.49 -22.86 0.41
N SER A 639 1.55 -24.00 -0.28
CA SER A 639 2.79 -24.48 -0.89
C SER A 639 3.34 -23.53 -1.95
N GLU A 640 4.64 -23.65 -2.20
CA GLU A 640 5.24 -23.18 -3.45
C GLU A 640 4.47 -23.74 -4.66
N GLU A 641 4.50 -23.00 -5.76
CA GLU A 641 3.78 -23.41 -6.98
C GLU A 641 4.48 -24.58 -7.66
N LEU A 642 3.78 -25.69 -7.81
CA LEU A 642 4.16 -26.81 -8.66
C LEU A 642 3.66 -26.55 -10.09
N LEU A 643 4.57 -26.51 -11.05
CA LEU A 643 4.24 -26.40 -12.46
C LEU A 643 4.19 -27.79 -13.10
N ALA A 644 3.14 -28.02 -13.89
CA ALA A 644 2.96 -29.29 -14.60
C ALA A 644 2.28 -29.05 -15.97
N THR A 645 2.56 -29.92 -16.94
CA THR A 645 2.10 -29.78 -18.32
C THR A 645 1.33 -31.01 -18.78
N THR A 646 0.25 -30.82 -19.53
CA THR A 646 -0.50 -31.92 -20.18
C THR A 646 0.15 -32.35 -21.49
N ASP A 647 0.03 -33.62 -21.85
CA ASP A 647 0.55 -34.14 -23.12
C ASP A 647 -0.04 -33.43 -24.33
N SER A 648 0.67 -33.54 -25.43
CA SER A 648 0.24 -33.04 -26.73
C SER A 648 -0.12 -34.21 -27.63
N GLN A 649 -1.21 -34.08 -28.40
CA GLN A 649 -1.47 -35.01 -29.49
C GLN A 649 -0.33 -34.96 -30.54
N PRO A 650 0.08 -36.11 -31.09
CA PRO A 650 1.04 -36.14 -32.19
C PRO A 650 0.60 -35.28 -33.37
N SER A 651 1.56 -34.57 -33.99
CA SER A 651 1.34 -33.78 -35.20
C SER A 651 2.44 -34.11 -36.21
N VAL A 652 2.10 -34.09 -37.49
CA VAL A 652 3.08 -34.28 -38.59
C VAL A 652 3.78 -32.97 -38.96
N ASP A 653 3.20 -31.83 -38.56
CA ASP A 653 3.64 -30.50 -38.96
C ASP A 653 4.65 -29.87 -37.98
N ARG A 654 4.90 -30.52 -36.83
CA ARG A 654 5.85 -30.07 -35.80
C ARG A 654 6.46 -31.26 -35.06
N PRO A 655 7.62 -31.10 -34.40
CA PRO A 655 8.21 -32.18 -33.60
C PRO A 655 7.32 -32.61 -32.43
N SER A 656 7.53 -33.84 -31.96
CA SER A 656 7.02 -34.23 -30.64
C SER A 656 7.75 -33.46 -29.54
N PRO A 657 7.18 -33.32 -28.33
CA PRO A 657 7.92 -32.81 -27.19
C PRO A 657 9.15 -33.68 -26.88
N PRO A 658 10.28 -33.09 -26.43
CA PRO A 658 11.36 -33.83 -25.80
C PRO A 658 10.81 -34.69 -24.66
N GLN A 659 11.26 -35.94 -24.59
CA GLN A 659 10.76 -36.89 -23.61
C GLN A 659 11.71 -36.99 -22.42
N ASN A 660 11.20 -37.46 -21.28
CA ASN A 660 12.02 -37.83 -20.12
C ASN A 660 13.02 -36.71 -19.72
N LEU A 661 12.54 -35.47 -19.68
CA LEU A 661 13.32 -34.38 -19.10
C LEU A 661 13.59 -34.75 -17.65
N ARG A 662 14.85 -34.70 -17.26
CA ARG A 662 15.32 -35.11 -15.93
C ARG A 662 16.47 -34.25 -15.45
N HIS A 663 16.52 -34.08 -14.14
CA HIS A 663 17.65 -33.50 -13.42
C HIS A 663 18.82 -34.49 -13.36
N THR A 664 20.04 -34.01 -13.54
CA THR A 664 21.26 -34.84 -13.57
C THR A 664 22.37 -34.35 -12.63
N GLY A 665 22.26 -33.14 -12.10
CA GLY A 665 23.23 -32.57 -11.17
C GLY A 665 22.90 -31.13 -10.80
N SER A 666 23.41 -30.66 -9.67
CA SER A 666 23.27 -29.27 -9.21
C SER A 666 24.58 -28.79 -8.63
N THR A 667 24.83 -27.49 -8.75
CA THR A 667 25.84 -26.77 -7.97
C THR A 667 25.14 -25.68 -7.15
N THR A 668 25.91 -24.81 -6.49
CA THR A 668 25.37 -23.61 -5.84
C THR A 668 24.79 -22.61 -6.82
N THR A 669 25.17 -22.64 -8.10
CA THR A 669 24.74 -21.63 -9.09
C THR A 669 24.31 -22.22 -10.42
N SER A 670 24.13 -23.54 -10.49
CA SER A 670 23.73 -24.18 -11.74
C SER A 670 22.97 -25.49 -11.54
N ILE A 671 22.17 -25.85 -12.55
CA ILE A 671 21.38 -27.08 -12.61
C ILE A 671 21.61 -27.74 -13.96
N SER A 672 22.00 -29.01 -13.95
CA SER A 672 22.21 -29.84 -15.15
C SER A 672 20.98 -30.69 -15.47
N LEU A 673 20.53 -30.60 -16.71
CA LEU A 673 19.34 -31.27 -17.24
C LEU A 673 19.72 -32.20 -18.40
N ALA A 674 18.98 -33.28 -18.57
CA ALA A 674 19.04 -34.16 -19.75
C ALA A 674 17.63 -34.54 -20.22
N TRP A 675 17.48 -34.81 -21.51
CA TRP A 675 16.22 -35.24 -22.12
C TRP A 675 16.48 -36.23 -23.26
N ASP A 676 15.43 -36.93 -23.67
CA ASP A 676 15.46 -37.88 -24.76
C ASP A 676 14.97 -37.21 -26.05
N GLU A 677 15.55 -37.63 -27.18
CA GLU A 677 15.31 -37.03 -28.49
C GLU A 677 13.83 -37.17 -28.91
N PRO A 678 13.18 -36.09 -29.38
CA PRO A 678 11.82 -36.14 -29.90
C PRO A 678 11.77 -36.69 -31.33
N ALA A 679 10.63 -37.26 -31.71
CA ALA A 679 10.36 -37.61 -33.09
C ALA A 679 10.10 -36.34 -33.93
N SER A 680 10.71 -36.25 -35.11
CA SER A 680 10.45 -35.18 -36.08
C SER A 680 10.41 -35.73 -37.51
N HIS A 681 9.38 -35.35 -38.28
CA HIS A 681 9.25 -35.72 -39.69
C HIS A 681 10.01 -34.77 -40.63
N GLY A 682 10.28 -33.53 -40.20
CA GLY A 682 10.96 -32.48 -40.98
C GLY A 682 12.41 -32.19 -40.57
N GLY A 683 12.97 -32.96 -39.63
CA GLY A 683 14.26 -32.70 -39.00
C GLY A 683 14.17 -31.71 -37.82
N LEU A 684 15.15 -31.74 -36.93
CA LEU A 684 15.23 -30.87 -35.75
C LEU A 684 16.25 -29.75 -35.98
N ALA A 685 15.90 -28.52 -35.61
CA ALA A 685 16.79 -27.35 -35.69
C ALA A 685 17.41 -27.00 -34.34
N SER A 686 16.62 -26.99 -33.26
CA SER A 686 17.09 -26.59 -31.92
C SER A 686 16.19 -27.11 -30.79
N TYR A 687 16.70 -27.08 -29.57
CA TYR A 687 15.90 -27.18 -28.35
C TYR A 687 15.81 -25.82 -27.65
N GLN A 688 14.69 -25.59 -26.98
CA GLN A 688 14.39 -24.42 -26.18
C GLN A 688 14.24 -24.84 -24.72
N ILE A 689 15.20 -24.49 -23.87
CA ILE A 689 15.17 -24.76 -22.43
C ILE A 689 14.55 -23.55 -21.73
N HIS A 690 13.43 -23.78 -21.07
CA HIS A 690 12.76 -22.77 -20.26
C HIS A 690 12.98 -23.09 -18.78
N THR A 691 13.65 -22.18 -18.08
CA THR A 691 13.79 -22.20 -16.62
C THR A 691 12.94 -21.09 -16.08
N PHE A 692 11.93 -21.42 -15.27
CA PHE A 692 11.04 -20.41 -14.71
C PHE A 692 11.83 -19.47 -13.80
N ASN A 693 11.57 -18.16 -13.93
CA ASN A 693 12.34 -17.08 -13.30
C ASN A 693 13.80 -16.92 -13.77
N ALA A 694 14.13 -17.47 -14.94
CA ALA A 694 15.40 -17.22 -15.62
C ALA A 694 15.21 -17.06 -17.15
N PRO A 695 16.21 -16.51 -17.87
CA PRO A 695 16.14 -16.41 -19.33
C PRO A 695 16.00 -17.77 -20.02
N THR A 696 15.26 -17.80 -21.13
CA THR A 696 15.16 -18.98 -22.00
C THR A 696 16.46 -19.16 -22.80
N VAL A 697 16.91 -20.41 -22.93
CA VAL A 697 18.13 -20.77 -23.66
C VAL A 697 17.81 -21.63 -24.86
N TYR A 698 18.55 -21.44 -25.97
CA TYR A 698 18.46 -22.25 -27.17
C TYR A 698 19.75 -23.03 -27.38
N VAL A 699 19.64 -24.32 -27.72
CA VAL A 699 20.78 -25.20 -28.03
C VAL A 699 20.55 -25.93 -29.35
N GLY A 700 21.61 -26.37 -30.01
CA GLY A 700 21.52 -27.08 -31.28
C GLY A 700 20.78 -28.42 -31.19
N SER A 701 20.26 -28.91 -32.32
CA SER A 701 19.44 -30.14 -32.38
C SER A 701 20.14 -31.44 -31.97
N THR A 702 21.46 -31.45 -31.87
CA THR A 702 22.24 -32.62 -31.39
C THR A 702 22.48 -32.60 -29.87
N VAL A 703 22.07 -31.55 -29.17
CA VAL A 703 22.29 -31.39 -27.72
C VAL A 703 21.15 -32.04 -26.95
N LEU A 704 21.45 -33.06 -26.14
CA LEU A 704 20.46 -33.77 -25.29
C LEU A 704 20.70 -33.56 -23.78
N ALA A 705 21.63 -32.68 -23.43
CA ALA A 705 21.89 -32.28 -22.06
C ALA A 705 22.39 -30.83 -22.02
N TYR A 706 21.99 -30.08 -21.00
CA TYR A 706 22.37 -28.68 -20.82
C TYR A 706 22.47 -28.30 -19.34
N THR A 707 23.49 -27.52 -18.99
CA THR A 707 23.64 -26.94 -17.65
C THR A 707 23.20 -25.48 -17.66
N VAL A 708 22.15 -25.19 -16.89
CA VAL A 708 21.66 -23.84 -16.67
C VAL A 708 22.54 -23.18 -15.63
N GLU A 709 23.31 -22.19 -16.04
CA GLU A 709 24.25 -21.43 -15.19
C GLU A 709 23.64 -20.11 -14.67
N GLY A 710 24.29 -19.50 -13.68
CA GLY A 710 23.93 -18.17 -13.17
C GLY A 710 22.69 -18.16 -12.26
N LEU A 711 22.35 -19.31 -11.69
CA LEU A 711 21.24 -19.45 -10.74
C LEU A 711 21.66 -19.00 -9.34
N SER A 712 20.69 -18.62 -8.53
CA SER A 712 20.92 -18.19 -7.14
C SER A 712 21.08 -19.42 -6.22
N PRO A 713 21.98 -19.39 -5.22
CA PRO A 713 22.15 -20.48 -4.27
C PRO A 713 20.92 -20.77 -3.40
N GLY A 714 20.70 -22.05 -3.09
CA GLY A 714 19.62 -22.53 -2.22
C GLY A 714 18.20 -22.26 -2.73
N LYS A 715 18.03 -22.14 -4.05
CA LYS A 715 16.72 -21.84 -4.68
C LYS A 715 16.22 -23.05 -5.47
N ASN A 716 14.90 -23.26 -5.42
CA ASN A 716 14.21 -24.24 -6.24
C ASN A 716 13.84 -23.60 -7.59
N TYR A 717 14.11 -24.33 -8.68
CA TYR A 717 13.80 -23.96 -10.04
C TYR A 717 12.98 -25.06 -10.71
N GLN A 718 12.14 -24.64 -11.65
CA GLN A 718 11.34 -25.53 -12.48
C GLN A 718 11.77 -25.37 -13.94
N HIS A 719 11.83 -26.47 -14.66
CA HIS A 719 12.37 -26.51 -16.01
C HIS A 719 11.46 -27.29 -16.96
N LEU A 720 11.31 -26.79 -18.19
CA LEU A 720 10.73 -27.54 -19.30
C LEU A 720 11.56 -27.35 -20.57
N VAL A 721 11.46 -28.29 -21.50
CA VAL A 721 12.17 -28.23 -22.79
C VAL A 721 11.16 -28.40 -23.92
N GLY A 722 11.30 -27.57 -24.96
CA GLY A 722 10.62 -27.72 -26.24
C GLY A 722 11.63 -27.99 -27.36
N ALA A 723 11.16 -28.55 -28.47
CA ALA A 723 11.96 -28.77 -29.68
C ALA A 723 11.41 -27.96 -30.85
N ARG A 724 12.30 -27.47 -31.71
CA ARG A 724 11.93 -26.77 -32.95
C ARG A 724 12.41 -27.53 -34.17
N ASP A 725 11.57 -27.60 -35.19
CA ASP A 725 11.98 -28.12 -36.50
C ASP A 725 12.68 -27.05 -37.36
N ALA A 726 13.07 -27.44 -38.57
CA ALA A 726 13.70 -26.57 -39.55
C ALA A 726 12.82 -25.41 -40.04
N ASN A 727 11.50 -25.48 -39.84
CA ASN A 727 10.54 -24.41 -40.17
C ASN A 727 10.26 -23.50 -38.96
N ALA A 728 11.01 -23.69 -37.86
CA ALA A 728 10.88 -22.99 -36.59
C ALA A 728 9.57 -23.29 -35.82
N GLU A 729 8.82 -24.32 -36.21
CA GLU A 729 7.63 -24.77 -35.50
C GLU A 729 8.01 -25.45 -34.18
N LEU A 730 7.36 -25.04 -33.09
CA LEU A 730 7.66 -25.51 -31.74
C LEU A 730 6.80 -26.73 -31.38
N SER A 731 7.41 -27.73 -30.77
CA SER A 731 6.71 -28.85 -30.15
C SER A 731 5.78 -28.38 -29.01
N GLY A 732 4.89 -29.27 -28.56
CA GLY A 732 4.33 -29.12 -27.22
C GLY A 732 5.40 -29.19 -26.12
N PRO A 733 5.06 -28.85 -24.87
CA PRO A 733 6.02 -28.85 -23.76
C PRO A 733 6.33 -30.27 -23.26
N SER A 734 7.60 -30.52 -22.90
CA SER A 734 8.02 -31.71 -22.13
C SER A 734 7.35 -31.76 -20.76
N ASN A 735 7.65 -32.80 -19.96
CA ASN A 735 7.40 -32.76 -18.51
C ASN A 735 8.17 -31.62 -17.85
N VAL A 736 7.66 -31.16 -16.71
CA VAL A 736 8.35 -30.19 -15.86
C VAL A 736 9.23 -30.94 -14.87
N VAL A 737 10.46 -30.47 -14.68
CA VAL A 737 11.39 -30.97 -13.67
C VAL A 737 11.61 -29.89 -12.62
N GLN A 738 11.45 -30.26 -11.36
CA GLN A 738 11.86 -29.43 -10.23
C GLN A 738 13.28 -29.82 -9.80
N ALA A 739 14.14 -28.83 -9.61
CA ALA A 739 15.51 -29.03 -9.14
C ALA A 739 15.97 -27.82 -8.32
N SER A 740 16.77 -28.06 -7.28
CA SER A 740 17.29 -26.98 -6.44
C SER A 740 18.79 -26.82 -6.60
N THR A 741 19.27 -25.58 -6.54
CA THR A 741 20.69 -25.29 -6.34
C THR A 741 21.08 -25.59 -4.89
N SER A 742 22.32 -26.00 -4.67
CA SER A 742 22.82 -26.19 -3.31
C SER A 742 22.95 -24.83 -2.59
N ALA A 743 22.80 -24.81 -1.27
CA ALA A 743 23.02 -23.60 -0.49
C ALA A 743 24.49 -23.15 -0.58
N ALA A 744 24.72 -21.83 -0.59
CA ALA A 744 26.07 -21.29 -0.50
C ALA A 744 26.65 -21.61 0.88
N LEU A 745 27.90 -22.05 0.92
CA LEU A 745 28.62 -22.26 2.18
C LEU A 745 29.07 -20.90 2.74
N PRO A 746 28.89 -20.63 4.04
CA PRO A 746 29.36 -19.40 4.66
C PRO A 746 30.89 -19.32 4.61
N GLU A 747 31.46 -18.12 4.42
CA GLU A 747 32.91 -17.91 4.59
C GLU A 747 33.33 -18.15 6.04
N TRP A 748 34.49 -18.78 6.22
CA TRP A 748 35.09 -19.01 7.51
C TRP A 748 35.44 -17.68 8.19
N LYS A 749 35.20 -17.59 9.49
CA LYS A 749 35.44 -16.41 10.31
C LYS A 749 36.25 -16.79 11.55
N THR A 750 37.05 -15.84 12.02
CA THR A 750 37.68 -15.89 13.35
C THR A 750 36.64 -15.57 14.44
N ASP A 751 36.91 -15.99 15.68
CA ASP A 751 36.06 -15.69 16.85
C ASP A 751 34.62 -16.24 16.68
N THR A 752 34.51 -17.42 16.08
CA THR A 752 33.24 -18.08 15.76
C THR A 752 33.27 -19.52 16.24
N ASP A 753 32.23 -19.94 16.94
CA ASP A 753 32.04 -21.34 17.32
C ASP A 753 31.60 -22.16 16.11
N TYR A 754 32.39 -23.18 15.77
CA TYR A 754 32.06 -24.17 14.76
C TYR A 754 31.75 -25.50 15.43
N ALA A 755 30.62 -26.09 15.09
CA ALA A 755 30.25 -27.44 15.46
C ALA A 755 30.85 -28.45 14.47
N LYS A 756 30.96 -29.70 14.91
CA LYS A 756 31.36 -30.81 14.04
C LYS A 756 30.34 -30.94 12.90
N GLY A 757 30.81 -30.85 11.67
CA GLY A 757 30.00 -30.95 10.45
C GLY A 757 29.63 -29.63 9.81
N ASP A 758 29.93 -28.51 10.45
CA ASP A 758 29.77 -27.20 9.84
C ASP A 758 30.63 -27.12 8.57
N LYS A 759 30.04 -26.57 7.51
CA LYS A 759 30.68 -26.44 6.21
C LYS A 759 30.94 -24.97 5.92
N VAL A 760 32.15 -24.63 5.49
CA VAL A 760 32.57 -23.26 5.23
C VAL A 760 33.36 -23.15 3.94
N MET A 761 33.41 -21.95 3.37
CA MET A 761 34.41 -21.56 2.39
C MET A 761 35.62 -20.94 3.09
N HIS A 762 36.83 -21.22 2.59
CA HIS A 762 38.02 -20.46 2.94
C HIS A 762 39.00 -20.45 1.76
N ALA A 763 39.48 -19.26 1.38
CA ALA A 763 40.40 -19.07 0.26
C ALA A 763 39.93 -19.74 -1.06
N GLY A 764 38.62 -19.75 -1.31
CA GLY A 764 38.02 -20.33 -2.52
C GLY A 764 37.86 -21.85 -2.51
N ALA A 765 38.15 -22.53 -1.40
CA ALA A 765 37.91 -23.97 -1.23
C ALA A 765 36.89 -24.25 -0.12
N SER A 766 36.11 -25.32 -0.31
CA SER A 766 35.11 -25.77 0.66
C SER A 766 35.76 -26.68 1.71
N TYR A 767 35.37 -26.53 2.97
CA TYR A 767 35.85 -27.34 4.08
C TYR A 767 34.70 -27.77 4.99
N ILE A 768 34.91 -28.87 5.72
CA ILE A 768 34.02 -29.35 6.78
C ILE A 768 34.77 -29.40 8.11
N CYS A 769 34.09 -28.95 9.17
CA CYS A 769 34.61 -28.96 10.54
C CYS A 769 34.60 -30.40 11.08
N LEU A 770 35.77 -30.91 11.46
CA LEU A 770 35.95 -32.27 11.97
C LEU A 770 35.71 -32.37 13.48
N ASN A 771 36.01 -31.30 14.21
CA ASN A 771 35.94 -31.25 15.67
C ASN A 771 35.41 -29.89 16.11
N PRO A 772 34.43 -29.84 17.04
CA PRO A 772 33.88 -28.56 17.49
C PRO A 772 34.98 -27.70 18.12
N HIS A 773 35.01 -26.41 17.77
CA HIS A 773 36.00 -25.48 18.29
C HIS A 773 35.52 -24.03 18.17
N HIS A 774 36.06 -23.17 19.04
CA HIS A 774 35.98 -21.73 18.87
C HIS A 774 37.16 -21.27 17.99
N SER A 775 36.89 -20.67 16.84
CA SER A 775 37.92 -20.37 15.84
C SER A 775 38.88 -19.27 16.28
N GLN A 776 40.16 -19.44 15.98
CA GLN A 776 41.22 -18.44 16.20
C GLN A 776 41.87 -18.08 14.87
N ILE A 777 42.62 -16.98 14.85
CA ILE A 777 43.23 -16.43 13.63
C ILE A 777 44.12 -17.42 12.88
N ASP A 778 44.80 -18.34 13.57
CA ASP A 778 45.70 -19.34 12.97
C ASP A 778 45.01 -20.69 12.69
N TRP A 779 43.75 -20.86 13.08
CA TRP A 779 42.99 -22.11 12.98
C TRP A 779 42.06 -22.16 11.77
N TYR A 780 42.44 -21.47 10.71
CA TYR A 780 41.65 -21.41 9.49
C TYR A 780 41.69 -22.74 8.70
N PRO A 781 40.67 -23.00 7.86
CA PRO A 781 40.65 -24.20 7.04
C PRO A 781 41.83 -24.24 6.07
N GLY A 782 42.59 -25.33 6.09
CA GLY A 782 43.82 -25.50 5.31
C GLY A 782 45.12 -25.35 6.12
N SER A 783 45.12 -24.65 7.27
CA SER A 783 46.26 -24.61 8.20
C SER A 783 46.10 -25.57 9.39
N ALA A 784 44.86 -25.87 9.79
CA ALA A 784 44.54 -26.73 10.93
C ALA A 784 43.83 -28.03 10.50
N PRO A 785 44.57 -29.05 9.99
CA PRO A 785 43.99 -30.27 9.43
C PRO A 785 43.29 -31.20 10.45
N THR A 786 43.51 -30.96 11.75
CA THR A 786 42.78 -31.67 12.82
C THR A 786 41.40 -31.06 13.10
N LEU A 787 41.17 -29.82 12.67
CA LEU A 787 39.91 -29.10 12.84
C LEU A 787 39.09 -29.05 11.54
N TRP A 788 39.76 -29.04 10.39
CA TRP A 788 39.11 -28.88 9.08
C TRP A 788 39.59 -29.92 8.07
N ALA A 789 38.67 -30.46 7.26
CA ALA A 789 38.96 -31.29 6.10
C ALA A 789 38.43 -30.65 4.80
N PRO A 790 39.14 -30.77 3.66
CA PRO A 790 38.63 -30.33 2.37
C PRO A 790 37.36 -31.09 1.98
N LEU A 791 36.37 -30.36 1.48
CA LEU A 791 35.12 -30.89 0.95
C LEU A 791 35.24 -30.95 -0.58
N THR A 792 35.92 -31.97 -1.11
CA THR A 792 35.99 -32.23 -2.57
C THR A 792 35.07 -33.37 -2.97
N GLU A 793 34.11 -33.11 -3.87
CA GLU A 793 33.45 -34.17 -4.65
C GLU A 793 34.41 -34.67 -5.73
N GLN A 794 34.87 -35.92 -5.65
CA GLN A 794 35.60 -36.52 -6.77
C GLN A 794 34.62 -36.90 -7.89
N ALA A 795 34.84 -36.35 -9.09
CA ALA A 795 34.17 -36.76 -10.31
C ALA A 795 34.43 -38.25 -10.60
N GLY A 796 33.38 -39.06 -10.55
CA GLY A 796 33.42 -40.47 -10.96
C GLY A 796 32.99 -41.49 -9.90
N GLY A 797 31.77 -41.36 -9.35
CA GLY A 797 30.96 -42.49 -8.86
C GLY A 797 31.51 -43.38 -7.73
N ARG A 798 32.67 -43.08 -7.15
CA ARG A 798 33.19 -43.70 -5.92
C ARG A 798 33.16 -42.68 -4.79
N GLY A 799 31.97 -42.17 -4.50
CA GLY A 799 31.72 -41.28 -3.36
C GLY A 799 31.59 -42.05 -2.05
N PHE A 800 32.10 -41.44 -0.97
CA PHE A 800 31.67 -41.64 0.42
C PHE A 800 31.94 -42.98 1.13
N ARG A 801 32.54 -44.01 0.51
CA ARG A 801 32.69 -45.33 1.16
C ARG A 801 33.66 -45.36 2.36
N ASP A 802 34.55 -44.38 2.49
CA ASP A 802 35.61 -44.36 3.51
C ASP A 802 35.35 -43.35 4.66
N TRP A 803 34.19 -42.68 4.67
CA TRP A 803 33.80 -41.80 5.77
C TRP A 803 33.02 -42.59 6.84
N PRO A 804 33.07 -42.20 8.14
CA PRO A 804 32.28 -42.86 9.17
C PRO A 804 30.78 -42.83 8.82
N LYS A 805 30.02 -43.88 9.16
CA LYS A 805 28.59 -44.03 8.84
C LYS A 805 27.69 -42.85 9.23
N GLU A 806 28.13 -42.04 10.18
CA GLU A 806 27.46 -40.79 10.60
C GLU A 806 27.54 -39.67 9.55
N TRP A 807 28.38 -39.81 8.51
CA TRP A 807 28.59 -38.84 7.43
C TRP A 807 28.23 -39.35 6.02
N GLN A 808 27.82 -40.62 5.90
CA GLN A 808 27.24 -41.20 4.68
C GLN A 808 25.72 -41.03 4.73
#